data_AF-A0A938LEF8-F1
#
_entry.id   AF-A0A938LEF8-F1
#
_cell.length_a   1.000
_cell.length_b   1.000
_cell.length_c   1.000
_cell.angle_alpha   90.00
_cell.angle_beta   90.00
_cell.angle_gamma   90.00
#
_symmetry.space_group_name_H-M   'P 1'
#
loop_
_entity.id
_entity.type
_entity.pdbx_description
1 polymer ?
#
loop_
_entity_poly.entity_id
_entity_poly.type
_entity_poly.pdbx_seq_one_letter_code
_entity_poly.pdbx_strand_id
1 'polypeptide(L)'
;MRFILLICAACIAMSLGSCRAPARGGPSADALERHESTRVRMGVPARIVVYAPDRASAERAFDAAFARIAQLEEVCSDYRVDSELAQLGSRADGTPQPVSEALASILAIAESVHAASAGAFDPTLGASTHLWRETRAAGTFPSPNHWKSVHARGGWSKLRFDRARATVAPPAGLILDLGGIAKGAAAQAALEVLREHGLDHALVALDGDIACGAAPPRKRGWTIEIDLGLPGLAARRVELVRASISTSGDSGQALVIDGVRHSHLIDARNGRPLTRRSAASVVLPLAPDSGALADALASAAALVGCDEAAALCAPFPLATAWVAELRGDEVVERELPHRSARWIDLSTDARAERVLVDREPGRYLGHVSTVLLADRRTLLAVYPQGHGKGAIVLKRSRDGGRTWSERLPVPASFATSLECPSLHRVTDATGRERLVLFSGLHPCRASWSEDEGEHWTELAPLGDWGGIVCMGSVEPLRAPHAAGTHAAWFHDDGRFFRAAGSASGVFTLYQTLSRDGGRTWDTPRALLARSDVHLCEPGVVRSPDGRELTLLLRENRRVRSSHRMRSRDEGATWSEPVELPQSLCGDRHVARYAADGRLVIVFRDMASDSPWKGDWVAWVGRYEDLAAGRDGELRLRLGDNKNAWDSTYAGLELLPDGTLVSTTYGHWDEGEMPYIVCVRFRLPVS
;
A
#
# COMPACT_ATOMS: atom_id res chain seq x y z
N MET A 1 -2.51 35.86 -52.80
CA MET A 1 -3.84 35.24 -52.74
C MET A 1 -4.23 35.18 -51.26
N ARG A 2 -4.76 36.27 -50.66
CA ARG A 2 -6.20 36.59 -50.49
C ARG A 2 -6.97 35.34 -49.99
N PHE A 3 -7.49 35.28 -48.76
CA PHE A 3 -8.47 36.21 -48.18
C PHE A 3 -8.40 36.34 -46.64
N ILE A 4 -8.69 37.57 -46.21
CA ILE A 4 -8.92 38.10 -44.85
C ILE A 4 -10.43 37.98 -44.54
N LEU A 5 -10.84 37.79 -43.27
CA LEU A 5 -11.75 38.72 -42.57
C LEU A 5 -11.95 38.36 -41.08
N LEU A 6 -11.62 39.35 -40.22
CA LEU A 6 -12.22 39.57 -38.90
C LEU A 6 -13.73 39.76 -39.02
N ILE A 7 -14.48 39.49 -37.94
CA ILE A 7 -15.49 40.41 -37.36
C ILE A 7 -15.85 39.94 -35.94
N CYS A 8 -15.76 40.86 -34.98
CA CYS A 8 -16.35 40.81 -33.64
C CYS A 8 -17.88 41.01 -33.72
N ALA A 9 -18.68 40.32 -32.91
CA ALA A 9 -19.91 40.89 -32.33
C ALA A 9 -20.53 40.01 -31.23
N ALA A 10 -20.69 40.64 -30.06
CA ALA A 10 -21.87 40.66 -29.19
C ALA A 10 -22.46 39.35 -28.62
N CYS A 11 -22.37 39.27 -27.29
CA CYS A 11 -23.16 38.41 -26.41
C CYS A 11 -24.67 38.66 -26.61
N ILE A 12 -25.40 37.58 -26.90
CA ILE A 12 -26.84 37.47 -26.65
C ILE A 12 -27.03 36.24 -25.75
N ALA A 13 -27.59 36.50 -24.58
CA ALA A 13 -28.04 35.48 -23.64
C ALA A 13 -29.16 34.64 -24.28
N MET A 14 -28.92 33.34 -24.42
CA MET A 14 -29.97 32.35 -24.56
C MET A 14 -29.81 31.31 -23.45
N SER A 15 -30.77 31.37 -22.53
CA SER A 15 -31.07 30.36 -21.52
C SER A 15 -31.41 29.04 -22.20
N LEU A 16 -30.41 28.18 -22.39
CA LEU A 16 -30.63 26.76 -22.64
C LEU A 16 -30.70 26.07 -21.28
N GLY A 17 -31.93 25.80 -20.85
CA GLY A 17 -32.21 24.90 -19.74
C GLY A 17 -31.57 23.55 -20.01
N SER A 18 -30.42 23.30 -19.38
CA SER A 18 -29.83 21.98 -19.34
C SER A 18 -30.74 21.13 -18.47
N CYS A 19 -31.51 20.24 -19.09
CA CYS A 19 -32.11 19.10 -18.41
C CYS A 19 -30.96 18.25 -17.85
N ARG A 20 -30.53 18.61 -16.64
CA ARG A 20 -29.65 17.80 -15.80
C ARG A 20 -30.45 16.53 -15.52
N ALA A 21 -30.12 15.43 -16.20
CA ALA A 21 -30.51 14.13 -15.71
C ALA A 21 -30.04 14.07 -14.25
N PRO A 22 -30.91 13.75 -13.28
CA PRO A 22 -30.47 13.66 -11.90
C PRO A 22 -29.37 12.61 -11.87
N ALA A 23 -28.22 12.98 -11.29
CA ALA A 23 -27.27 11.98 -10.83
C ALA A 23 -28.09 11.02 -9.96
N ARG A 24 -28.21 9.76 -10.40
CA ARG A 24 -28.83 8.72 -9.58
C ARG A 24 -27.94 8.56 -8.35
N GLY A 25 -28.21 9.34 -7.32
CA GLY A 25 -27.78 9.02 -5.97
C GLY A 25 -28.27 7.60 -5.70
N GLY A 26 -27.36 6.71 -5.32
CA GLY A 26 -27.76 5.39 -4.86
C GLY A 26 -28.84 5.53 -3.77
N PRO A 27 -29.76 4.55 -3.66
CA PRO A 27 -30.78 4.59 -2.61
C PRO A 27 -30.14 4.87 -1.26
N SER A 28 -30.79 5.73 -0.45
CA SER A 28 -30.36 5.96 0.93
C SER A 28 -30.33 4.62 1.68
N ALA A 29 -29.46 4.49 2.69
CA ALA A 29 -29.35 3.28 3.50
C ALA A 29 -30.69 2.85 4.16
N ASP A 30 -31.69 3.74 4.20
CA ASP A 30 -33.03 3.48 4.71
C ASP A 30 -33.95 2.76 3.70
N ALA A 31 -33.51 2.54 2.46
CA ALA A 31 -34.30 1.96 1.37
C ALA A 31 -33.79 0.58 0.89
N LEU A 32 -32.83 -0.04 1.58
CA LEU A 32 -32.30 -1.36 1.20
C LEU A 32 -32.89 -2.48 2.08
N GLU A 33 -33.40 -3.53 1.43
CA GLU A 33 -33.96 -4.72 2.07
C GLU A 33 -32.98 -5.90 2.02
N ARG A 34 -32.98 -6.74 3.07
CA ARG A 34 -32.11 -7.93 3.12
C ARG A 34 -32.73 -9.06 2.30
N HIS A 35 -31.98 -9.59 1.35
CA HIS A 35 -32.32 -10.78 0.59
C HIS A 35 -31.23 -11.85 0.74
N GLU A 36 -31.62 -13.11 0.61
CA GLU A 36 -30.73 -14.26 0.74
C GLU A 36 -31.13 -15.38 -0.21
N SER A 37 -30.14 -16.09 -0.74
CA SER A 37 -30.33 -17.29 -1.56
C SER A 37 -29.22 -18.29 -1.29
N THR A 38 -29.56 -19.57 -1.33
CA THR A 38 -28.60 -20.67 -1.15
C THR A 38 -28.77 -21.69 -2.27
N ARG A 39 -27.65 -22.10 -2.90
CA ARG A 39 -27.62 -23.16 -3.93
C ARG A 39 -26.41 -24.06 -3.68
N VAL A 40 -26.49 -25.33 -4.06
CA VAL A 40 -25.31 -26.21 -4.04
C VAL A 40 -24.41 -25.85 -5.22
N ARG A 41 -23.14 -25.57 -4.93
CA ARG A 41 -22.07 -25.30 -5.90
C ARG A 41 -20.75 -25.82 -5.36
N MET A 42 -19.87 -26.32 -6.22
CA MET A 42 -18.57 -26.87 -5.80
C MET A 42 -18.69 -27.92 -4.67
N GLY A 43 -19.77 -28.72 -4.70
CA GLY A 43 -20.04 -29.76 -3.71
C GLY A 43 -20.56 -29.28 -2.34
N VAL A 44 -20.77 -27.98 -2.12
CA VAL A 44 -21.19 -27.42 -0.82
C VAL A 44 -22.34 -26.40 -0.94
N PRO A 45 -23.07 -26.09 0.14
CA PRO A 45 -24.03 -24.99 0.14
C PRO A 45 -23.33 -23.64 -0.03
N ALA A 46 -23.57 -22.97 -1.15
CA ALA A 46 -23.15 -21.59 -1.40
C ALA A 46 -24.29 -20.65 -1.01
N ARG A 47 -24.08 -19.83 0.04
CA ARG A 47 -25.05 -18.88 0.57
C ARG A 47 -24.63 -17.46 0.18
N ILE A 48 -25.56 -16.70 -0.40
CA ILE A 48 -25.36 -15.30 -0.77
C ILE A 48 -26.40 -14.44 -0.05
N VAL A 49 -25.94 -13.39 0.61
CA VAL A 49 -26.76 -12.36 1.27
C VAL A 49 -26.47 -11.02 0.61
N VAL A 50 -27.50 -10.28 0.22
CA VAL A 50 -27.38 -8.91 -0.32
C VAL A 50 -28.38 -7.98 0.33
N TYR A 51 -28.05 -6.69 0.39
CA TYR A 51 -29.00 -5.62 0.65
C TYR A 51 -29.28 -4.88 -0.65
N ALA A 52 -30.52 -4.95 -1.14
CA ALA A 52 -30.93 -4.46 -2.45
C ALA A 52 -32.19 -3.59 -2.34
N PRO A 53 -32.46 -2.69 -3.30
CA PRO A 53 -33.66 -1.85 -3.26
C PRO A 53 -34.96 -2.63 -3.48
N ASP A 54 -34.89 -3.79 -4.12
CA ASP A 54 -36.03 -4.64 -4.41
C ASP A 54 -35.60 -6.09 -4.68
N ARG A 55 -36.57 -7.01 -4.56
CA ARG A 55 -36.36 -8.45 -4.77
C ARG A 55 -35.89 -8.81 -6.18
N ALA A 56 -36.39 -8.14 -7.22
CA ALA A 56 -36.03 -8.47 -8.59
C ALA A 56 -34.56 -8.12 -8.88
N SER A 57 -34.07 -7.02 -8.31
CA SER A 57 -32.65 -6.64 -8.34
C SER A 57 -31.76 -7.65 -7.61
N ALA A 58 -32.20 -8.15 -6.45
CA ALA A 58 -31.50 -9.22 -5.74
C ALA A 58 -31.48 -10.53 -6.53
N GLU A 59 -32.60 -10.97 -7.12
CA GLU A 59 -32.69 -12.22 -7.88
C GLU A 59 -31.76 -12.22 -9.11
N ARG A 60 -31.71 -11.12 -9.88
CA ARG A 60 -30.76 -10.99 -11.01
C ARG A 60 -29.31 -11.11 -10.56
N ALA A 61 -28.96 -10.46 -9.46
CA ALA A 61 -27.60 -10.49 -8.92
C ALA A 61 -27.23 -11.88 -8.37
N PHE A 62 -28.17 -12.58 -7.72
CA PHE A 62 -27.97 -13.96 -7.29
C PHE A 62 -27.70 -14.89 -8.46
N ASP A 63 -28.48 -14.81 -9.53
CA ASP A 63 -28.28 -15.66 -10.72
C ASP A 63 -26.90 -15.43 -11.35
N ALA A 64 -26.49 -14.18 -11.50
CA ALA A 64 -25.16 -13.84 -12.02
C ALA A 64 -24.04 -14.35 -11.10
N ALA A 65 -24.16 -14.17 -9.78
CA ALA A 65 -23.15 -14.61 -8.82
C ALA A 65 -23.05 -16.15 -8.77
N PHE A 66 -24.16 -16.88 -8.77
CA PHE A 66 -24.15 -18.35 -8.82
C PHE A 66 -23.64 -18.91 -10.16
N ALA A 67 -23.85 -18.19 -11.26
CA ALA A 67 -23.25 -18.53 -12.55
C ALA A 67 -21.73 -18.35 -12.50
N ARG A 68 -21.24 -17.29 -11.85
CA ARG A 68 -19.80 -17.06 -11.69
C ARG A 68 -19.13 -18.15 -10.86
N ILE A 69 -19.76 -18.62 -9.78
CA ILE A 69 -19.26 -19.77 -9.01
C ILE A 69 -19.20 -21.03 -9.90
N ALA A 70 -20.25 -21.29 -10.68
CA ALA A 70 -20.27 -22.44 -11.59
C ALA A 70 -19.17 -22.39 -12.66
N GLN A 71 -18.84 -21.19 -13.18
CA GLN A 71 -17.71 -21.02 -14.10
C GLN A 71 -16.36 -21.37 -13.46
N LEU A 72 -16.13 -21.01 -12.19
CA LEU A 72 -14.90 -21.44 -11.51
C LEU A 72 -14.91 -22.93 -11.19
N GLU A 73 -16.08 -23.55 -11.00
CA GLU A 73 -16.20 -25.01 -10.88
C GLU A 73 -15.81 -25.73 -12.18
N GLU A 74 -16.17 -25.19 -13.35
CA GLU A 74 -15.72 -25.68 -14.66
C GLU A 74 -14.20 -25.56 -14.85
N VAL A 75 -13.55 -24.62 -14.17
CA VAL A 75 -12.08 -24.49 -14.19
C VAL A 75 -11.41 -25.43 -13.20
N CYS A 76 -11.84 -25.40 -11.93
CA CYS A 76 -11.05 -25.90 -10.80
C CYS A 76 -11.47 -27.31 -10.31
N SER A 77 -12.58 -27.86 -10.78
CA SER A 77 -13.10 -29.12 -10.24
C SER A 77 -12.20 -30.30 -10.61
N ASP A 78 -11.81 -31.09 -9.61
CA ASP A 78 -11.14 -32.37 -9.78
C ASP A 78 -12.12 -33.57 -9.84
N TYR A 79 -13.42 -33.33 -9.61
CA TYR A 79 -14.50 -34.32 -9.76
C TYR A 79 -15.07 -34.36 -11.17
N ARG A 80 -14.98 -33.25 -11.91
CA ARG A 80 -15.49 -33.13 -13.28
C ARG A 80 -14.44 -33.55 -14.29
N VAL A 81 -14.77 -34.51 -15.15
CA VAL A 81 -13.87 -34.97 -16.22
C VAL A 81 -13.66 -33.95 -17.32
N ASP A 82 -14.58 -33.00 -17.47
CA ASP A 82 -14.56 -31.96 -18.50
C ASP A 82 -13.99 -30.63 -18.00
N SER A 83 -13.56 -30.53 -16.73
CA SER A 83 -12.97 -29.30 -16.20
C SER A 83 -11.63 -28.99 -16.84
N GLU A 84 -11.24 -27.72 -16.84
CA GLU A 84 -9.91 -27.31 -17.30
C GLU A 84 -8.79 -28.05 -16.55
N LEU A 85 -8.91 -28.16 -15.22
CA LEU A 85 -7.96 -28.88 -14.38
C LEU A 85 -7.81 -30.36 -14.76
N ALA A 86 -8.92 -31.06 -14.99
CA ALA A 86 -8.92 -32.47 -15.37
C ALA A 86 -8.36 -32.67 -16.79
N GLN A 87 -8.70 -31.79 -17.73
CA GLN A 87 -8.16 -31.81 -19.09
C GLN A 87 -6.65 -31.61 -19.09
N LEU A 88 -6.13 -30.65 -18.30
CA LEU A 88 -4.70 -30.40 -18.13
C LEU A 88 -3.96 -31.64 -17.60
N GLY A 89 -4.54 -32.33 -16.62
CA GLY A 89 -3.99 -33.60 -16.12
C GLY A 89 -4.04 -34.73 -17.15
N SER A 90 -5.12 -34.85 -17.93
CA SER A 90 -5.27 -35.91 -18.94
C SER A 90 -4.27 -35.79 -20.10
N ARG A 91 -3.81 -34.56 -20.37
CA ARG A 91 -2.84 -34.23 -21.42
C ARG A 91 -1.43 -34.05 -20.88
N ALA A 92 -1.17 -34.46 -19.63
CA ALA A 92 0.13 -34.28 -19.00
C ALA A 92 1.19 -35.15 -19.69
N ASP A 93 1.99 -34.51 -20.56
CA ASP A 93 3.12 -35.12 -21.27
C ASP A 93 4.42 -34.30 -21.08
N GLY A 94 4.36 -33.29 -20.22
CA GLY A 94 5.45 -32.35 -19.96
C GLY A 94 5.56 -31.21 -20.98
N THR A 95 4.69 -31.11 -21.98
CA THR A 95 4.67 -29.98 -22.91
C THR A 95 3.90 -28.78 -22.33
N PRO A 96 4.33 -27.52 -22.59
CA PRO A 96 3.59 -26.35 -22.14
C PRO A 96 2.20 -26.25 -22.79
N GLN A 97 1.17 -26.17 -21.96
CA GLN A 97 -0.23 -26.02 -22.35
C GLN A 97 -0.74 -24.66 -21.86
N PRO A 98 -1.44 -23.87 -22.69
CA PRO A 98 -2.08 -22.64 -22.24
C PRO A 98 -3.19 -22.94 -21.23
N VAL A 99 -3.32 -22.08 -20.24
CA VAL A 99 -4.39 -22.13 -19.24
C VAL A 99 -5.14 -20.80 -19.20
N SER A 100 -6.37 -20.83 -18.70
CA SER A 100 -7.19 -19.65 -18.48
C SER A 100 -6.54 -18.71 -17.47
N GLU A 101 -6.91 -17.43 -17.56
CA GLU A 101 -6.47 -16.42 -16.58
C GLU A 101 -6.86 -16.81 -15.15
N ALA A 102 -8.05 -17.40 -14.98
CA ALA A 102 -8.52 -17.87 -13.68
C ALA A 102 -7.60 -18.96 -13.10
N LEU A 103 -7.28 -19.99 -13.90
CA LEU A 103 -6.39 -21.05 -13.46
C LEU A 103 -4.96 -20.55 -13.21
N ALA A 104 -4.45 -19.67 -14.08
CA ALA A 104 -3.13 -19.05 -13.90
C ALA A 104 -3.04 -18.21 -12.61
N SER A 105 -4.07 -17.43 -12.28
CA SER A 105 -4.11 -16.64 -11.04
C SER A 105 -4.08 -17.55 -9.81
N ILE A 106 -4.95 -18.58 -9.79
CA ILE A 106 -5.03 -19.55 -8.69
C ILE A 106 -3.70 -20.28 -8.50
N LEU A 107 -3.04 -20.71 -9.58
CA LEU A 107 -1.73 -21.37 -9.50
C LEU A 107 -0.62 -20.45 -8.98
N ALA A 108 -0.64 -19.16 -9.32
CA ALA A 108 0.35 -18.19 -8.81
C ALA A 108 0.22 -17.97 -7.29
N ILE A 109 -1.01 -17.99 -6.77
CA ILE A 109 -1.28 -17.90 -5.34
C ILE A 109 -0.85 -19.19 -4.65
N ALA A 110 -1.21 -20.34 -5.23
CA ALA A 110 -0.83 -21.64 -4.72
C ALA A 110 0.70 -21.81 -4.66
N GLU A 111 1.44 -21.31 -5.64
CA GLU A 111 2.92 -21.26 -5.63
C GLU A 111 3.46 -20.49 -4.43
N SER A 112 2.88 -19.31 -4.18
CA SER A 112 3.32 -18.43 -3.09
C SER A 112 3.08 -19.07 -1.72
N VAL A 113 1.93 -19.72 -1.54
CA VAL A 113 1.58 -20.43 -0.29
C VAL A 113 2.35 -21.74 -0.16
N HIS A 114 2.63 -22.45 -1.25
CA HIS A 114 3.51 -23.62 -1.27
C HIS A 114 4.90 -23.28 -0.75
N ALA A 115 5.50 -22.20 -1.27
CA ALA A 115 6.80 -21.72 -0.81
C ALA A 115 6.78 -21.30 0.67
N ALA A 116 5.78 -20.53 1.08
CA ALA A 116 5.66 -20.04 2.46
C ALA A 116 5.39 -21.15 3.49
N SER A 117 4.71 -22.22 3.09
CA SER A 117 4.42 -23.39 3.93
C SER A 117 5.53 -24.44 3.94
N ALA A 118 6.69 -24.14 3.33
CA ALA A 118 7.78 -25.10 3.11
C ALA A 118 7.30 -26.41 2.46
N GLY A 119 6.34 -26.28 1.54
CA GLY A 119 5.75 -27.39 0.82
C GLY A 119 4.75 -28.23 1.62
N ALA A 120 4.24 -27.78 2.77
CA ALA A 120 3.14 -28.47 3.45
C ALA A 120 1.84 -28.40 2.63
N PHE A 121 1.55 -27.23 2.05
CA PHE A 121 0.50 -27.02 1.06
C PHE A 121 1.09 -27.20 -0.34
N ASP A 122 0.53 -28.10 -1.16
CA ASP A 122 0.99 -28.32 -2.54
C ASP A 122 -0.19 -28.73 -3.43
N PRO A 123 -0.56 -27.92 -4.44
CA PRO A 123 -1.66 -28.25 -5.34
C PRO A 123 -1.34 -29.39 -6.31
N THR A 124 -0.13 -29.95 -6.33
CA THR A 124 0.24 -31.11 -7.17
C THR A 124 0.01 -32.46 -6.47
N LEU A 125 -0.67 -32.46 -5.34
CA LEU A 125 -1.00 -33.66 -4.58
C LEU A 125 -2.17 -34.48 -5.09
N GLY A 126 -2.81 -34.12 -6.21
CA GLY A 126 -4.09 -34.71 -6.62
C GLY A 126 -4.10 -36.24 -6.70
N ALA A 127 -2.99 -36.86 -7.11
CA ALA A 127 -2.87 -38.33 -7.09
C ALA A 127 -2.94 -38.91 -5.67
N SER A 128 -2.34 -38.24 -4.68
CA SER A 128 -2.42 -38.62 -3.26
C SER A 128 -3.81 -38.37 -2.70
N THR A 129 -4.45 -37.25 -3.07
CA THR A 129 -5.84 -36.96 -2.68
C THR A 129 -6.80 -38.02 -3.21
N HIS A 130 -6.68 -38.42 -4.47
CA HIS A 130 -7.51 -39.48 -5.06
C HIS A 130 -7.31 -40.81 -4.35
N LEU A 131 -6.06 -41.22 -4.11
CA LEU A 131 -5.77 -42.44 -3.35
C LEU A 131 -6.33 -42.38 -1.93
N TRP A 132 -6.29 -41.22 -1.30
CA TRP A 132 -6.88 -41.03 0.03
C TRP A 132 -8.42 -41.18 -0.01
N ARG A 133 -9.10 -40.63 -1.03
CA ARG A 133 -10.54 -40.82 -1.23
C ARG A 133 -10.90 -42.31 -1.41
N GLU A 134 -10.13 -43.04 -2.22
CA GLU A 134 -10.28 -44.50 -2.40
C GLU A 134 -10.06 -45.25 -1.08
N THR A 135 -9.02 -44.88 -0.33
CA THR A 135 -8.70 -45.46 0.98
C THR A 135 -9.85 -45.22 1.96
N ARG A 136 -10.46 -44.02 1.96
CA ARG A 136 -11.62 -43.70 2.81
C ARG A 136 -12.84 -44.54 2.44
N ALA A 137 -13.09 -44.75 1.16
CA ALA A 137 -14.18 -45.60 0.70
C ALA A 137 -13.97 -47.08 1.04
N ALA A 138 -12.72 -47.56 0.97
CA ALA A 138 -12.37 -48.94 1.31
C ALA A 138 -12.28 -49.21 2.82
N GLY A 139 -11.99 -48.19 3.63
CA GLY A 139 -11.80 -48.31 5.08
C GLY A 139 -10.46 -48.93 5.50
N THR A 140 -9.54 -49.17 4.56
CA THR A 140 -8.23 -49.80 4.80
C THR A 140 -7.15 -49.18 3.93
N PHE A 141 -5.94 -48.98 4.49
CA PHE A 141 -4.82 -48.45 3.72
C PHE A 141 -4.29 -49.44 2.66
N PRO A 142 -3.87 -48.95 1.49
CA PRO A 142 -3.12 -49.77 0.54
C PRO A 142 -1.71 -50.06 1.07
N SER A 143 -0.97 -50.92 0.37
CA SER A 143 0.41 -51.23 0.76
C SER A 143 1.29 -49.96 0.83
N PRO A 144 2.25 -49.88 1.76
CA PRO A 144 3.15 -48.72 1.87
C PRO A 144 3.89 -48.40 0.56
N ASN A 145 4.27 -49.42 -0.21
CA ASN A 145 4.92 -49.26 -1.51
C ASN A 145 3.97 -48.63 -2.54
N HIS A 146 2.70 -49.05 -2.56
CA HIS A 146 1.71 -48.45 -3.45
C HIS A 146 1.50 -46.97 -3.10
N TRP A 147 1.31 -46.65 -1.81
CA TRP A 147 1.17 -45.27 -1.35
C TRP A 147 2.36 -44.40 -1.76
N LYS A 148 3.59 -44.86 -1.48
CA LYS A 148 4.81 -44.16 -1.83
C LYS A 148 4.93 -43.94 -3.34
N SER A 149 4.53 -44.92 -4.15
CA SER A 149 4.57 -44.82 -5.61
C SER A 149 3.59 -43.78 -6.17
N VAL A 150 2.41 -43.64 -5.55
CA VAL A 150 1.40 -42.65 -5.95
C VAL A 150 1.82 -41.25 -5.49
N HIS A 151 2.26 -41.12 -4.24
CA HIS A 151 2.74 -39.85 -3.71
C HIS A 151 3.91 -39.28 -4.51
N ALA A 152 4.83 -40.15 -4.97
CA ALA A 152 5.97 -39.76 -5.79
C ALA A 152 5.60 -39.17 -7.18
N ARG A 153 4.32 -39.18 -7.59
CA ARG A 153 3.87 -38.51 -8.82
C ARG A 153 3.68 -37.01 -8.64
N GLY A 154 3.41 -36.55 -7.42
CA GLY A 154 3.26 -35.14 -7.07
C GLY A 154 4.60 -34.44 -6.77
N GLY A 155 4.53 -33.14 -6.54
CA GLY A 155 5.61 -32.24 -6.13
C GLY A 155 5.67 -31.01 -7.04
N TRP A 156 5.51 -29.81 -6.46
CA TRP A 156 5.53 -28.53 -7.19
C TRP A 156 6.74 -28.36 -8.09
N SER A 157 7.93 -28.80 -7.66
CA SER A 157 9.17 -28.71 -8.43
C SER A 157 9.14 -29.48 -9.77
N LYS A 158 8.18 -30.39 -9.96
CA LYS A 158 7.98 -31.14 -11.21
C LYS A 158 7.06 -30.42 -12.18
N LEU A 159 6.25 -29.49 -11.69
CA LEU A 159 5.36 -28.66 -12.51
C LEU A 159 6.15 -27.47 -13.06
N ARG A 160 6.14 -27.29 -14.38
CA ARG A 160 6.64 -26.03 -14.97
C ARG A 160 5.47 -25.10 -15.18
N PHE A 161 5.45 -24.00 -14.43
CA PHE A 161 4.47 -22.93 -14.57
C PHE A 161 5.15 -21.65 -15.03
N ASP A 162 4.74 -21.13 -16.20
CA ASP A 162 5.15 -19.82 -16.69
C ASP A 162 3.99 -18.84 -16.50
N ARG A 163 4.11 -18.03 -15.44
CA ARG A 163 3.12 -17.01 -15.08
C ARG A 163 2.96 -15.93 -16.15
N ALA A 164 4.04 -15.53 -16.81
CA ALA A 164 4.01 -14.44 -17.79
C ALA A 164 3.29 -14.86 -19.08
N ARG A 165 3.38 -16.15 -19.44
CA ARG A 165 2.73 -16.71 -20.63
C ARG A 165 1.42 -17.43 -20.34
N ALA A 166 1.03 -17.56 -19.06
CA ALA A 166 -0.10 -18.38 -18.61
C ALA A 166 -0.06 -19.80 -19.21
N THR A 167 1.09 -20.48 -19.04
CA THR A 167 1.28 -21.85 -19.51
C THR A 167 1.74 -22.79 -18.40
N VAL A 168 1.24 -24.02 -18.42
CA VAL A 168 1.58 -25.08 -17.46
C VAL A 168 2.02 -26.33 -18.21
N ALA A 169 3.10 -26.97 -17.77
CA ALA A 169 3.63 -28.19 -18.37
C ALA A 169 3.72 -29.32 -17.32
N PRO A 170 2.61 -30.02 -17.02
CA PRO A 170 2.62 -31.12 -16.07
C PRO A 170 3.24 -32.37 -16.71
N PRO A 171 4.17 -33.07 -16.05
CA PRO A 171 4.67 -34.36 -16.53
C PRO A 171 3.62 -35.46 -16.39
N ALA A 172 3.80 -36.55 -17.14
CA ALA A 172 2.90 -37.70 -17.11
C ALA A 172 2.64 -38.22 -15.69
N GLY A 173 1.35 -38.32 -15.35
CA GLY A 173 0.87 -38.82 -14.06
C GLY A 173 0.79 -37.78 -12.94
N LEU A 174 1.21 -36.53 -13.15
CA LEU A 174 0.96 -35.43 -12.21
C LEU A 174 -0.48 -34.96 -12.33
N ILE A 175 -1.17 -34.86 -11.19
CA ILE A 175 -2.57 -34.43 -11.09
C ILE A 175 -2.62 -33.25 -10.14
N LEU A 176 -3.27 -32.17 -10.56
CA LEU A 176 -3.51 -31.01 -9.71
C LEU A 176 -4.78 -31.17 -8.87
N ASP A 177 -4.78 -30.58 -7.69
CA ASP A 177 -5.90 -30.50 -6.75
C ASP A 177 -5.95 -29.08 -6.18
N LEU A 178 -7.07 -28.41 -6.40
CA LEU A 178 -7.30 -27.01 -5.99
C LEU A 178 -8.34 -26.92 -4.85
N GLY A 179 -8.64 -28.02 -4.15
CA GLY A 179 -9.68 -28.08 -3.12
C GLY A 179 -9.46 -27.14 -1.93
N GLY A 180 -8.19 -26.82 -1.61
CA GLY A 180 -7.80 -25.90 -0.54
C GLY A 180 -7.54 -24.45 -0.99
N ILE A 181 -8.04 -24.04 -2.16
CA ILE A 181 -7.87 -22.66 -2.67
C ILE A 181 -9.08 -22.17 -3.50
N ALA A 182 -9.76 -23.08 -4.19
CA ALA A 182 -10.76 -22.73 -5.20
C ALA A 182 -12.06 -22.16 -4.61
N LYS A 183 -12.45 -22.53 -3.39
CA LYS A 183 -13.71 -22.06 -2.79
C LYS A 183 -13.61 -20.60 -2.36
N GLY A 184 -12.48 -20.23 -1.75
CA GLY A 184 -12.16 -18.82 -1.47
C GLY A 184 -12.13 -17.96 -2.72
N ALA A 185 -11.55 -18.48 -3.82
CA ALA A 185 -11.56 -17.80 -5.12
C ALA A 185 -12.99 -17.57 -5.64
N ALA A 186 -13.85 -18.59 -5.56
CA ALA A 186 -15.23 -18.51 -6.02
C ALA A 186 -16.11 -17.60 -5.17
N ALA A 187 -15.91 -17.59 -3.85
CA ALA A 187 -16.59 -16.68 -2.94
C ALA A 187 -16.32 -15.22 -3.30
N GLN A 188 -15.03 -14.87 -3.51
CA GLN A 188 -14.64 -13.52 -3.89
C GLN A 188 -15.15 -13.14 -5.30
N ALA A 189 -14.98 -14.02 -6.30
CA ALA A 189 -15.42 -13.73 -7.66
C ALA A 189 -16.94 -13.50 -7.75
N ALA A 190 -17.73 -14.22 -6.94
CA ALA A 190 -19.15 -13.99 -6.81
C ALA A 190 -19.46 -12.62 -6.17
N LEU A 191 -18.72 -12.23 -5.13
CA LEU A 191 -18.87 -10.92 -4.49
C LEU A 191 -18.56 -9.77 -5.48
N GLU A 192 -17.54 -9.93 -6.32
CA GLU A 192 -17.19 -8.96 -7.37
C GLU A 192 -18.33 -8.77 -8.36
N VAL A 193 -18.96 -9.86 -8.81
CA VAL A 193 -20.16 -9.78 -9.66
C VAL A 193 -21.32 -9.06 -8.96
N LEU A 194 -21.54 -9.28 -7.66
CA LEU A 194 -22.57 -8.54 -6.91
C LEU A 194 -22.27 -7.03 -6.87
N ARG A 195 -21.00 -6.66 -6.70
CA ARG A 195 -20.55 -5.26 -6.73
C ARG A 195 -20.73 -4.60 -8.09
N GLU A 196 -20.49 -5.33 -9.18
CA GLU A 196 -20.76 -4.87 -10.55
C GLU A 196 -22.26 -4.60 -10.78
N HIS A 197 -23.14 -5.33 -10.09
CA HIS A 197 -24.58 -5.08 -10.07
C HIS A 197 -24.98 -3.93 -9.13
N GLY A 198 -24.02 -3.21 -8.54
CA GLY A 198 -24.25 -2.11 -7.60
C GLY A 198 -24.61 -2.54 -6.18
N LEU A 199 -24.45 -3.83 -5.84
CA LEU A 199 -24.78 -4.40 -4.54
C LEU A 199 -23.50 -4.67 -3.72
N ASP A 200 -22.94 -3.61 -3.11
CA ASP A 200 -21.72 -3.75 -2.28
C ASP A 200 -22.02 -4.23 -0.86
N HIS A 201 -23.23 -4.01 -0.34
CA HIS A 201 -23.68 -4.54 0.95
C HIS A 201 -24.01 -6.03 0.84
N ALA A 202 -23.00 -6.85 0.59
CA ALA A 202 -23.14 -8.25 0.24
C ALA A 202 -22.16 -9.16 0.99
N LEU A 203 -22.54 -10.43 1.14
CA LEU A 203 -21.73 -11.50 1.69
C LEU A 203 -21.97 -12.78 0.89
N VAL A 204 -20.88 -13.45 0.49
CA VAL A 204 -20.88 -14.76 -0.14
C VAL A 204 -20.16 -15.75 0.76
N ALA A 205 -20.74 -16.91 1.01
CA ALA A 205 -20.15 -17.96 1.85
C ALA A 205 -20.25 -19.33 1.17
N LEU A 206 -19.12 -20.04 1.06
CA LEU A 206 -18.98 -21.42 0.59
C LEU A 206 -18.27 -22.23 1.68
N ASP A 207 -19.02 -22.91 2.55
CA ASP A 207 -18.49 -23.84 3.57
C ASP A 207 -17.32 -23.32 4.44
N GLY A 208 -17.44 -22.10 4.95
CA GLY A 208 -16.40 -21.47 5.78
C GLY A 208 -15.48 -20.52 5.03
N ASP A 209 -15.49 -20.55 3.69
CA ASP A 209 -14.88 -19.54 2.82
C ASP A 209 -15.86 -18.41 2.56
N ILE A 210 -15.57 -17.21 3.08
CA ILE A 210 -16.48 -16.07 3.06
C ILE A 210 -15.78 -14.86 2.46
N ALA A 211 -16.45 -14.19 1.52
CA ALA A 211 -16.08 -12.86 1.04
C ALA A 211 -17.21 -11.88 1.38
N CYS A 212 -16.88 -10.75 2.01
CA CYS A 212 -17.85 -9.72 2.38
C CYS A 212 -17.46 -8.34 1.83
N GLY A 213 -18.46 -7.59 1.39
CA GLY A 213 -18.33 -6.22 0.90
C GLY A 213 -18.57 -5.19 1.99
N ALA A 214 -19.25 -4.09 1.66
CA ALA A 214 -19.66 -3.07 2.63
C ALA A 214 -20.49 -3.65 3.79
N ALA A 215 -20.40 -3.03 4.97
CA ALA A 215 -21.15 -3.41 6.16
C ALA A 215 -22.67 -3.41 5.89
N PRO A 216 -23.47 -4.32 6.47
CA PRO A 216 -24.93 -4.22 6.40
C PRO A 216 -25.43 -2.83 6.84
N PRO A 217 -26.53 -2.29 6.26
CA PRO A 217 -27.10 -1.02 6.68
C PRO A 217 -27.26 -0.91 8.19
N ARG A 218 -26.81 0.21 8.76
CA ARG A 218 -26.84 0.53 10.20
C ARG A 218 -26.05 -0.43 11.09
N LYS A 219 -25.13 -1.24 10.54
CA LYS A 219 -24.18 -2.07 11.29
C LYS A 219 -22.75 -1.61 11.04
N ARG A 220 -21.85 -1.94 11.99
CA ARG A 220 -20.41 -1.64 11.88
C ARG A 220 -19.68 -2.60 10.95
N GLY A 221 -20.19 -3.83 10.80
CA GLY A 221 -19.68 -4.84 9.89
C GLY A 221 -20.54 -6.11 9.87
N TRP A 222 -20.10 -7.08 9.10
CA TRP A 222 -20.63 -8.44 9.09
C TRP A 222 -20.11 -9.19 10.31
N THR A 223 -21.01 -9.61 11.20
CA THR A 223 -20.64 -10.46 12.33
C THR A 223 -20.44 -11.89 11.84
N ILE A 224 -19.20 -12.37 11.85
CA ILE A 224 -18.83 -13.74 11.49
C ILE A 224 -18.43 -14.48 12.76
N GLU A 225 -19.02 -15.65 12.96
CA GLU A 225 -18.62 -16.59 14.02
C GLU A 225 -17.58 -17.56 13.44
N ILE A 226 -16.44 -17.67 14.12
CA ILE A 226 -15.36 -18.57 13.77
C ILE A 226 -15.34 -19.67 14.82
N ASP A 227 -15.67 -20.89 14.38
CA ASP A 227 -15.57 -22.11 15.16
C ASP A 227 -14.49 -23.00 14.55
N LEU A 228 -13.42 -23.25 15.30
CA LEU A 228 -12.31 -24.12 14.88
C LEU A 228 -12.59 -25.61 15.18
N GLY A 229 -13.72 -25.94 15.80
CA GLY A 229 -14.18 -27.32 16.00
C GLY A 229 -13.31 -28.17 16.92
N LEU A 230 -12.47 -27.56 17.76
CA LEU A 230 -11.65 -28.24 18.76
C LEU A 230 -12.36 -28.32 20.12
N PRO A 231 -12.21 -29.42 20.87
CA PRO A 231 -12.95 -29.62 22.13
C PRO A 231 -12.54 -28.56 23.15
N GLY A 232 -13.52 -27.93 23.80
CA GLY A 232 -13.27 -26.90 24.82
C GLY A 232 -12.83 -25.54 24.27
N LEU A 233 -12.62 -25.39 22.96
CA LEU A 233 -12.31 -24.10 22.34
C LEU A 233 -13.60 -23.36 21.98
N ALA A 234 -13.82 -22.20 22.60
CA ALA A 234 -15.00 -21.39 22.34
C ALA A 234 -14.94 -20.76 20.94
N ALA A 235 -16.10 -20.70 20.27
CA ALA A 235 -16.24 -19.92 19.05
C ALA A 235 -16.01 -18.44 19.33
N ARG A 236 -15.34 -17.75 18.40
CA ARG A 236 -15.07 -16.30 18.46
C ARG A 236 -15.92 -15.57 17.45
N ARG A 237 -16.15 -14.28 17.69
CA ARG A 237 -16.88 -13.41 16.74
C ARG A 237 -16.00 -12.28 16.28
N VAL A 238 -16.01 -12.03 14.99
CA VAL A 238 -15.30 -10.92 14.34
C VAL A 238 -16.30 -10.07 13.56
N GLU A 239 -16.07 -8.76 13.51
CA GLU A 239 -16.82 -7.84 12.65
C GLU A 239 -15.96 -7.49 11.43
N LEU A 240 -16.43 -7.89 10.24
CA LEU A 240 -15.67 -7.73 9.00
C LEU A 240 -16.38 -6.79 8.03
N VAL A 241 -15.59 -5.96 7.35
CA VAL A 241 -16.04 -5.10 6.25
C VAL A 241 -15.00 -5.19 5.16
N ARG A 242 -15.42 -5.46 3.93
CA ARG A 242 -14.53 -5.57 2.78
C ARG A 242 -13.35 -6.48 3.11
N ALA A 243 -13.65 -7.74 3.40
CA ALA A 243 -12.67 -8.74 3.80
C ALA A 243 -13.04 -10.12 3.27
N SER A 244 -12.02 -10.95 3.15
CA SER A 244 -12.12 -12.38 2.90
C SER A 244 -11.70 -13.13 4.17
N ILE A 245 -12.43 -14.17 4.53
CA ILE A 245 -12.09 -15.07 5.63
C ILE A 245 -12.27 -16.50 5.19
N SER A 246 -11.32 -17.37 5.50
CA SER A 246 -11.46 -18.81 5.33
C SER A 246 -11.14 -19.53 6.63
N THR A 247 -11.85 -20.63 6.89
CA THR A 247 -11.58 -21.52 8.01
C THR A 247 -11.35 -22.92 7.48
N SER A 248 -10.17 -23.46 7.76
CA SER A 248 -9.79 -24.83 7.41
C SER A 248 -9.53 -25.62 8.68
N GLY A 249 -10.02 -26.84 8.75
CA GLY A 249 -9.93 -27.65 9.96
C GLY A 249 -10.36 -29.07 9.73
N ASP A 250 -10.12 -29.92 10.71
CA ASP A 250 -10.38 -31.35 10.59
C ASP A 250 -11.77 -31.79 11.10
N SER A 251 -12.61 -30.85 11.53
CA SER A 251 -13.96 -31.09 12.01
C SER A 251 -14.88 -31.48 10.85
N GLY A 252 -15.53 -32.64 10.96
CA GLY A 252 -16.61 -33.06 10.05
C GLY A 252 -16.26 -34.07 8.94
N GLN A 253 -14.98 -34.38 8.67
CA GLN A 253 -14.60 -35.31 7.58
C GLN A 253 -13.52 -36.35 7.91
N ALA A 254 -13.18 -36.55 9.19
CA ALA A 254 -12.16 -37.52 9.59
C ALA A 254 -12.66 -38.98 9.57
N LEU A 255 -11.74 -39.91 9.30
CA LEU A 255 -11.98 -41.36 9.31
C LEU A 255 -11.06 -42.04 10.34
N VAL A 256 -11.54 -43.08 11.02
CA VAL A 256 -10.71 -43.92 11.89
C VAL A 256 -10.39 -45.22 11.18
N ILE A 257 -9.10 -45.51 10.98
CA ILE A 257 -8.59 -46.78 10.44
C ILE A 257 -7.59 -47.32 11.46
N ASP A 258 -7.72 -48.60 11.83
CA ASP A 258 -6.84 -49.27 12.80
C ASP A 258 -6.67 -48.51 14.13
N GLY A 259 -7.73 -47.84 14.60
CA GLY A 259 -7.72 -47.05 15.83
C GLY A 259 -7.06 -45.67 15.72
N VAL A 260 -6.56 -45.30 14.54
CA VAL A 260 -5.94 -43.99 14.28
C VAL A 260 -6.90 -43.12 13.49
N ARG A 261 -7.11 -41.89 13.96
CA ARG A 261 -7.91 -40.88 13.27
C ARG A 261 -7.09 -40.21 12.16
N HIS A 262 -7.70 -40.01 11.01
CA HIS A 262 -7.10 -39.37 9.84
C HIS A 262 -8.02 -38.27 9.28
N SER A 263 -7.47 -37.07 9.09
CA SER A 263 -8.15 -35.91 8.49
C SER A 263 -8.32 -36.08 6.98
N HIS A 264 -9.11 -35.17 6.37
CA HIS A 264 -9.13 -35.00 4.92
C HIS A 264 -7.94 -34.17 4.41
N LEU A 265 -7.30 -33.38 5.28
CA LEU A 265 -6.09 -32.62 4.97
C LEU A 265 -4.88 -33.55 4.89
N ILE A 266 -4.13 -33.47 3.79
CA ILE A 266 -2.91 -34.25 3.52
C ILE A 266 -1.71 -33.31 3.58
N ASP A 267 -0.70 -33.65 4.38
CA ASP A 267 0.57 -32.93 4.41
C ASP A 267 1.42 -33.37 3.21
N ALA A 268 1.69 -32.44 2.28
CA ALA A 268 2.39 -32.79 1.04
C ALA A 268 3.84 -33.22 1.23
N ARG A 269 4.45 -32.90 2.38
CA ARG A 269 5.84 -33.27 2.69
C ARG A 269 6.00 -34.77 2.88
N ASN A 270 4.95 -35.44 3.36
CA ASN A 270 4.95 -36.89 3.63
C ASN A 270 3.84 -37.65 2.89
N GLY A 271 2.92 -36.93 2.26
CA GLY A 271 1.79 -37.46 1.53
C GLY A 271 0.78 -38.18 2.41
N ARG A 272 0.72 -37.91 3.72
CA ARG A 272 -0.18 -38.60 4.66
C ARG A 272 -1.27 -37.65 5.19
N PRO A 273 -2.48 -38.17 5.46
CA PRO A 273 -3.51 -37.39 6.13
C PRO A 273 -3.07 -37.04 7.55
N LEU A 274 -3.38 -35.82 8.00
CA LEU A 274 -3.11 -35.39 9.37
C LEU A 274 -3.79 -36.31 10.39
N THR A 275 -3.04 -36.75 11.39
CA THR A 275 -3.57 -37.54 12.51
C THR A 275 -3.86 -36.69 13.74
N ARG A 276 -3.13 -35.58 13.91
CA ARG A 276 -3.39 -34.58 14.95
C ARG A 276 -4.61 -33.73 14.61
N ARG A 277 -5.29 -33.19 15.64
CA ARG A 277 -6.35 -32.21 15.41
C ARG A 277 -5.77 -30.83 15.29
N SER A 278 -6.02 -30.18 14.16
CA SER A 278 -5.52 -28.85 13.83
C SER A 278 -6.55 -28.12 12.98
N ALA A 279 -6.70 -26.83 13.23
CA ALA A 279 -7.59 -25.95 12.49
C ALA A 279 -7.02 -24.53 12.49
N ALA A 280 -7.35 -23.76 11.45
CA ALA A 280 -6.97 -22.38 11.32
C ALA A 280 -8.06 -21.55 10.65
N SER A 281 -8.16 -20.29 11.04
CA SER A 281 -8.98 -19.29 10.35
C SER A 281 -8.10 -18.11 9.97
N VAL A 282 -8.18 -17.67 8.72
CA VAL A 282 -7.37 -16.59 8.17
C VAL A 282 -8.28 -15.51 7.58
N VAL A 283 -8.05 -14.26 7.99
CA VAL A 283 -8.74 -13.06 7.51
C VAL A 283 -7.76 -12.19 6.73
N LEU A 284 -8.19 -11.70 5.57
CA LEU A 284 -7.49 -10.72 4.75
C LEU A 284 -8.44 -9.57 4.38
N PRO A 285 -7.95 -8.31 4.31
CA PRO A 285 -8.68 -7.25 3.62
C PRO A 285 -9.01 -7.65 2.18
N LEU A 286 -10.17 -7.20 1.68
CA LEU A 286 -10.61 -7.48 0.33
C LEU A 286 -9.71 -6.74 -0.65
N ALA A 287 -8.96 -7.52 -1.41
CA ALA A 287 -8.06 -7.11 -2.48
C ALA A 287 -8.15 -8.17 -3.60
N PRO A 288 -7.64 -7.90 -4.82
CA PRO A 288 -7.56 -8.94 -5.84
C PRO A 288 -7.00 -10.24 -5.26
N ASP A 289 -7.69 -11.34 -5.52
CA ASP A 289 -7.31 -12.70 -5.10
C ASP A 289 -7.26 -13.00 -3.59
N SER A 290 -7.63 -12.05 -2.71
CA SER A 290 -7.61 -12.20 -1.25
C SER A 290 -8.39 -13.42 -0.72
N GLY A 291 -9.48 -13.83 -1.37
CA GLY A 291 -10.29 -14.99 -1.01
C GLY A 291 -9.57 -16.30 -1.26
N ALA A 292 -8.97 -16.45 -2.44
CA ALA A 292 -8.13 -17.60 -2.77
C ALA A 292 -6.92 -17.68 -1.82
N LEU A 293 -6.27 -16.55 -1.55
CA LEU A 293 -5.15 -16.49 -0.62
C LEU A 293 -5.57 -16.86 0.82
N ALA A 294 -6.73 -16.40 1.30
CA ALA A 294 -7.25 -16.77 2.62
C ALA A 294 -7.50 -18.28 2.75
N ASP A 295 -8.14 -18.91 1.76
CA ASP A 295 -8.42 -20.36 1.71
C ASP A 295 -7.12 -21.19 1.72
N ALA A 296 -6.18 -20.82 0.86
CA ALA A 296 -4.86 -21.47 0.80
C ALA A 296 -4.06 -21.30 2.10
N LEU A 297 -4.04 -20.10 2.68
CA LEU A 297 -3.36 -19.85 3.95
C LEU A 297 -4.02 -20.56 5.13
N ALA A 298 -5.36 -20.64 5.19
CA ALA A 298 -6.05 -21.38 6.23
C ALA A 298 -5.71 -22.87 6.15
N SER A 299 -5.74 -23.46 4.95
CA SER A 299 -5.34 -24.84 4.71
C SER A 299 -3.87 -25.09 5.08
N ALA A 300 -2.95 -24.23 4.64
CA ALA A 300 -1.55 -24.31 4.98
C ALA A 300 -1.30 -24.15 6.49
N ALA A 301 -1.98 -23.22 7.15
CA ALA A 301 -1.85 -22.97 8.58
C ALA A 301 -2.32 -24.17 9.42
N ALA A 302 -3.42 -24.80 9.03
CA ALA A 302 -3.88 -26.05 9.65
C ALA A 302 -2.87 -27.19 9.44
N LEU A 303 -2.22 -27.26 8.27
CA LEU A 303 -1.20 -28.28 7.95
C LEU A 303 0.12 -28.09 8.72
N VAL A 304 0.58 -26.86 8.92
CA VAL A 304 1.85 -26.58 9.62
C VAL A 304 1.69 -26.48 11.14
N GLY A 305 0.51 -26.10 11.64
CA GLY A 305 0.23 -26.00 13.09
C GLY A 305 0.83 -24.75 13.75
N CYS A 306 0.68 -24.66 15.08
CA CYS A 306 0.97 -23.43 15.84
C CYS A 306 2.45 -23.01 15.81
N ASP A 307 3.38 -23.96 15.70
CA ASP A 307 4.82 -23.69 15.81
C ASP A 307 5.35 -22.97 14.56
N GLU A 308 4.86 -23.35 13.38
CA GLU A 308 5.32 -22.85 12.07
C GLU A 308 4.42 -21.74 11.50
N ALA A 309 3.23 -21.50 12.07
CA ALA A 309 2.25 -20.54 11.56
C ALA A 309 2.80 -19.11 11.39
N ALA A 310 3.66 -18.65 12.31
CA ALA A 310 4.26 -17.31 12.23
C ALA A 310 5.19 -17.17 11.01
N ALA A 311 5.95 -18.21 10.67
CA ALA A 311 6.82 -18.23 9.50
C ALA A 311 6.00 -18.29 8.19
N LEU A 312 4.93 -19.10 8.18
CA LEU A 312 3.97 -19.16 7.07
C LEU A 312 3.34 -17.80 6.77
N CYS A 313 2.88 -17.07 7.79
CA CYS A 313 2.18 -15.80 7.61
C CYS A 313 3.12 -14.59 7.41
N ALA A 314 4.42 -14.72 7.69
CA ALA A 314 5.37 -13.61 7.60
C ALA A 314 5.42 -12.91 6.20
N PRO A 315 5.31 -13.61 5.06
CA PRO A 315 5.22 -12.99 3.74
C PRO A 315 3.89 -12.28 3.48
N PHE A 316 2.87 -12.49 4.32
CA PHE A 316 1.49 -12.01 4.14
C PHE A 316 1.08 -11.13 5.34
N PRO A 317 1.68 -9.93 5.50
CA PRO A 317 1.47 -9.07 6.68
C PRO A 317 0.03 -8.56 6.84
N LEU A 318 -0.78 -8.70 5.78
CA LEU A 318 -2.20 -8.35 5.80
C LEU A 318 -3.09 -9.44 6.45
N ALA A 319 -2.56 -10.64 6.67
CA ALA A 319 -3.33 -11.75 7.23
C ALA A 319 -3.44 -11.61 8.77
N THR A 320 -4.67 -11.70 9.30
CA THR A 320 -4.88 -12.17 10.68
C THR A 320 -5.10 -13.66 10.62
N ALA A 321 -4.39 -14.44 11.42
CA ALA A 321 -4.62 -15.87 11.52
C ALA A 321 -4.84 -16.31 12.97
N TRP A 322 -5.80 -17.20 13.19
CA TRP A 322 -5.94 -17.97 14.42
C TRP A 322 -5.69 -19.43 14.08
N VAL A 323 -4.68 -20.02 14.70
CA VAL A 323 -4.31 -21.43 14.50
C VAL A 323 -4.47 -22.13 15.84
N ALA A 324 -5.12 -23.29 15.85
CA ALA A 324 -5.29 -24.07 17.05
C ALA A 324 -5.07 -25.56 16.78
N GLU A 325 -4.52 -26.27 17.75
CA GLU A 325 -4.32 -27.70 17.67
C GLU A 325 -4.49 -28.39 19.03
N LEU A 326 -4.88 -29.66 19.00
CA LEU A 326 -5.00 -30.49 20.20
C LEU A 326 -3.69 -31.26 20.41
N ARG A 327 -3.00 -31.00 21.53
CA ARG A 327 -1.78 -31.69 21.97
C ARG A 327 -2.11 -32.51 23.22
N GLY A 328 -2.30 -33.82 23.05
CA GLY A 328 -2.86 -34.65 24.13
C GLY A 328 -4.30 -34.23 24.41
N ASP A 329 -4.58 -33.77 25.61
CA ASP A 329 -5.90 -33.26 26.04
C ASP A 329 -5.97 -31.72 26.07
N GLU A 330 -4.88 -31.03 25.72
CA GLU A 330 -4.80 -29.56 25.77
C GLU A 330 -4.93 -28.93 24.39
N VAL A 331 -5.73 -27.86 24.29
CA VAL A 331 -5.78 -27.02 23.09
C VAL A 331 -4.70 -25.96 23.19
N VAL A 332 -3.78 -25.95 22.22
CA VAL A 332 -2.82 -24.87 22.01
C VAL A 332 -3.36 -23.97 20.92
N GLU A 333 -3.40 -22.67 21.17
CA GLU A 333 -3.83 -21.65 20.21
C GLU A 333 -2.72 -20.62 19.99
N ARG A 334 -2.61 -20.16 18.75
CA ARG A 334 -1.81 -19.02 18.36
C ARG A 334 -2.62 -18.03 17.53
N GLU A 335 -2.68 -16.80 18.02
CA GLU A 335 -3.15 -15.65 17.27
C GLU A 335 -1.96 -14.93 16.62
N LEU A 336 -2.08 -14.68 15.32
CA LEU A 336 -1.15 -13.91 14.51
C LEU A 336 -1.91 -12.68 14.00
N PRO A 337 -1.82 -11.54 14.70
CA PRO A 337 -2.61 -10.36 14.35
C PRO A 337 -2.15 -9.76 13.02
N HIS A 338 -3.12 -9.32 12.21
CA HIS A 338 -2.87 -8.46 11.05
C HIS A 338 -2.17 -7.18 11.48
N ARG A 339 -1.13 -6.78 10.74
CA ARG A 339 -0.54 -5.44 10.83
C ARG A 339 -1.19 -4.53 9.79
N SER A 340 -2.46 -4.13 9.98
CA SER A 340 -2.95 -2.92 9.29
C SER A 340 -2.38 -1.73 10.01
N ALA A 341 -1.98 -0.72 9.23
CA ALA A 341 -1.72 0.56 9.82
C ALA A 341 -3.00 1.09 10.46
N ARG A 342 -3.00 1.30 11.78
CA ARG A 342 -4.15 1.86 12.48
C ARG A 342 -4.35 3.32 12.06
N TRP A 343 -5.56 3.66 11.66
CA TRP A 343 -5.92 5.03 11.25
C TRP A 343 -6.30 5.85 12.49
N ILE A 344 -5.68 7.01 12.66
CA ILE A 344 -5.95 7.95 13.74
C ILE A 344 -6.09 9.34 13.13
N ASP A 345 -7.25 9.96 13.30
CA ASP A 345 -7.47 11.34 12.86
C ASP A 345 -7.00 12.31 13.95
N LEU A 346 -5.82 12.91 13.79
CA LEU A 346 -5.29 13.92 14.69
C LEU A 346 -5.77 15.34 14.34
N SER A 347 -6.44 15.55 13.21
CA SER A 347 -6.93 16.87 12.80
C SER A 347 -8.06 17.38 13.70
N THR A 348 -8.73 16.47 14.40
CA THR A 348 -9.82 16.72 15.37
C THR A 348 -9.46 16.28 16.79
N ASP A 349 -8.27 15.71 17.01
CA ASP A 349 -7.84 15.18 18.30
C ASP A 349 -7.20 16.25 19.18
N ALA A 350 -7.70 16.41 20.40
CA ALA A 350 -7.17 17.39 21.36
C ALA A 350 -5.71 17.13 21.79
N ARG A 351 -5.17 15.93 21.51
CA ARG A 351 -3.76 15.58 21.79
C ARG A 351 -2.79 16.20 20.78
N ALA A 352 -3.27 16.66 19.63
CA ALA A 352 -2.46 17.36 18.65
C ALA A 352 -2.66 18.88 18.79
N GLU A 353 -1.57 19.62 19.02
CA GLU A 353 -1.62 21.07 19.14
C GLU A 353 -1.49 21.70 17.75
N ARG A 354 -2.55 22.35 17.27
CA ARG A 354 -2.58 23.06 15.98
C ARG A 354 -2.34 24.55 16.21
N VAL A 355 -1.38 25.12 15.51
CA VAL A 355 -0.94 26.51 15.69
C VAL A 355 -0.93 27.21 14.34
N LEU A 356 -1.50 28.41 14.27
CA LEU A 356 -1.39 29.28 13.11
C LEU A 356 0.04 29.81 12.98
N VAL A 357 0.67 29.62 11.82
CA VAL A 357 2.02 30.14 11.53
C VAL A 357 1.91 31.49 10.83
N ASP A 358 1.16 31.55 9.74
CA ASP A 358 0.91 32.78 8.99
C ASP A 358 -0.36 32.68 8.16
N ARG A 359 -1.06 33.82 8.02
CA ARG A 359 -2.24 33.98 7.16
C ARG A 359 -2.31 35.42 6.70
N GLU A 360 -2.58 35.60 5.42
CA GLU A 360 -2.84 36.91 4.83
C GLU A 360 -4.13 36.81 4.01
N PRO A 361 -5.21 37.52 4.41
CA PRO A 361 -6.49 37.44 3.71
C PRO A 361 -6.35 37.74 2.21
N GLY A 362 -6.93 36.87 1.38
CA GLY A 362 -6.88 36.99 -0.09
C GLY A 362 -5.52 36.71 -0.72
N ARG A 363 -4.50 36.33 0.06
CA ARG A 363 -3.16 35.98 -0.43
C ARG A 363 -2.91 34.49 -0.30
N TYR A 364 -2.38 33.90 -1.37
CA TYR A 364 -1.88 32.52 -1.35
C TYR A 364 -0.51 32.47 -0.65
N LEU A 365 -0.40 31.72 0.45
CA LEU A 365 0.87 31.37 1.05
C LEU A 365 1.23 29.93 0.66
N GLY A 366 2.40 29.77 0.04
CA GLY A 366 2.78 28.51 -0.59
C GLY A 366 3.59 27.58 0.29
N HIS A 367 4.25 26.63 -0.38
CA HIS A 367 5.04 25.57 0.24
C HIS A 367 6.08 26.12 1.22
N VAL A 368 5.94 25.66 2.46
CA VAL A 368 6.82 25.97 3.58
C VAL A 368 7.89 24.91 3.78
N SER A 369 9.12 25.35 3.97
CA SER A 369 10.25 24.53 4.40
C SER A 369 10.67 24.97 5.81
N THR A 370 10.99 24.00 6.67
CA THR A 370 11.39 24.25 8.06
C THR A 370 12.76 23.69 8.37
N VAL A 371 13.39 24.22 9.42
CA VAL A 371 14.59 23.63 10.03
C VAL A 371 14.56 23.87 11.54
N LEU A 372 14.98 22.86 12.31
CA LEU A 372 15.28 22.99 13.74
C LEU A 372 16.69 23.54 13.94
N LEU A 373 16.81 24.56 14.78
CA LEU A 373 18.08 25.22 15.08
C LEU A 373 18.91 24.45 16.12
N ALA A 374 20.17 24.83 16.25
CA ALA A 374 21.15 24.13 17.10
C ALA A 374 20.77 24.12 18.59
N ASP A 375 19.97 25.08 19.05
CA ASP A 375 19.40 25.12 20.40
C ASP A 375 18.33 24.03 20.67
N ARG A 376 18.00 23.25 19.62
CA ARG A 376 17.03 22.15 19.62
C ARG A 376 15.64 22.56 20.09
N ARG A 377 15.29 23.82 19.90
CA ARG A 377 14.01 24.41 20.32
C ARG A 377 13.46 25.41 19.32
N THR A 378 14.33 26.20 18.70
CA THR A 378 13.94 27.25 17.76
C THR A 378 13.75 26.65 16.37
N LEU A 379 12.66 27.03 15.70
CA LEU A 379 12.34 26.64 14.32
C LEU A 379 12.38 27.87 13.42
N LEU A 380 12.89 27.71 12.20
CA LEU A 380 12.66 28.66 11.11
C LEU A 380 11.67 28.05 10.12
N ALA A 381 10.85 28.90 9.52
CA ALA A 381 9.98 28.56 8.41
C ALA A 381 10.18 29.58 7.28
N VAL A 382 10.40 29.07 6.07
CA VAL A 382 10.49 29.87 4.84
C VAL A 382 9.47 29.41 3.83
N TYR A 383 8.84 30.34 3.13
CA TYR A 383 7.76 30.06 2.17
C TYR A 383 7.55 31.23 1.22
N PRO A 384 6.98 31.01 0.03
CA PRO A 384 6.70 32.07 -0.93
C PRO A 384 5.32 32.69 -0.67
N GLN A 385 5.20 34.00 -0.94
CA GLN A 385 3.90 34.66 -1.12
C GLN A 385 3.33 34.40 -2.51
N GLY A 386 2.95 33.15 -2.76
CA GLY A 386 2.25 32.72 -3.97
C GLY A 386 2.41 31.23 -4.24
N HIS A 387 1.77 30.76 -5.30
CA HIS A 387 1.86 29.37 -5.74
C HIS A 387 3.09 29.21 -6.65
N GLY A 388 4.23 28.80 -6.06
CA GLY A 388 5.45 28.56 -6.82
C GLY A 388 6.06 29.81 -7.47
N LYS A 389 5.73 31.00 -6.97
CA LYS A 389 6.32 32.30 -7.36
C LYS A 389 5.97 33.34 -6.29
N GLY A 390 6.89 34.25 -5.97
CA GLY A 390 6.63 35.35 -5.05
C GLY A 390 7.78 35.62 -4.11
N ALA A 391 7.67 36.70 -3.32
CA ALA A 391 8.68 37.02 -2.32
C ALA A 391 8.78 35.91 -1.27
N ILE A 392 10.00 35.50 -0.92
CA ILE A 392 10.25 34.58 0.18
C ILE A 392 10.01 35.31 1.49
N VAL A 393 9.22 34.71 2.36
CA VAL A 393 8.96 35.13 3.73
C VAL A 393 9.70 34.23 4.69
N LEU A 394 10.19 34.80 5.78
CA LEU A 394 10.87 34.10 6.87
C LEU A 394 10.12 34.36 8.19
N LYS A 395 9.85 33.30 8.95
CA LYS A 395 9.31 33.37 10.31
C LYS A 395 10.10 32.47 11.26
N ARG A 396 10.05 32.79 12.55
CA ARG A 396 10.75 32.07 13.61
C ARG A 396 9.81 31.71 14.74
N SER A 397 9.96 30.50 15.28
CA SER A 397 9.37 30.08 16.54
C SER A 397 10.47 29.76 17.55
N ARG A 398 10.43 30.35 18.75
CA ARG A 398 11.44 30.14 19.80
C ARG A 398 11.02 29.08 20.84
N ASP A 399 9.88 28.42 20.65
CA ASP A 399 9.27 27.53 21.65
C ASP A 399 8.82 26.19 21.06
N GLY A 400 9.47 25.77 19.97
CA GLY A 400 9.20 24.51 19.30
C GLY A 400 7.86 24.50 18.57
N GLY A 401 7.45 25.63 18.00
CA GLY A 401 6.27 25.77 17.15
C GLY A 401 4.98 26.15 17.87
N ARG A 402 5.02 26.55 19.15
CA ARG A 402 3.80 26.98 19.89
C ARG A 402 3.40 28.41 19.54
N THR A 403 4.39 29.27 19.28
CA THR A 403 4.19 30.64 18.83
C THR A 403 5.14 30.96 17.69
N TRP A 404 4.74 31.88 16.81
CA TRP A 404 5.54 32.33 15.67
C TRP A 404 5.65 33.85 15.67
N SER A 405 6.83 34.35 15.29
CA SER A 405 7.14 35.78 15.21
C SER A 405 6.28 36.51 14.17
N GLU A 406 6.41 37.83 14.09
CA GLU A 406 6.09 38.54 12.85
C GLU A 406 7.03 38.10 11.72
N ARG A 407 6.70 38.48 10.46
CA ARG A 407 7.57 38.24 9.32
C ARG A 407 8.92 38.95 9.52
N LEU A 408 10.01 38.19 9.45
CA LEU A 408 11.35 38.70 9.69
C LEU A 408 11.89 39.45 8.46
N PRO A 409 12.80 40.42 8.65
CA PRO A 409 13.52 41.04 7.55
C PRO A 409 14.28 39.99 6.73
N VAL A 410 14.27 40.17 5.41
CA VAL A 410 14.98 39.29 4.47
C VAL A 410 15.76 40.14 3.45
N PRO A 411 16.80 39.59 2.81
CA PRO A 411 17.55 40.28 1.76
C PRO A 411 16.65 40.71 0.59
N ALA A 412 17.02 41.79 -0.11
CA ALA A 412 16.16 42.38 -1.15
C ALA A 412 15.91 41.40 -2.32
N SER A 413 16.90 40.58 -2.66
CA SER A 413 16.78 39.57 -3.72
C SER A 413 15.73 38.49 -3.44
N PHE A 414 15.29 38.28 -2.20
CA PHE A 414 14.25 37.29 -1.87
C PHE A 414 12.91 37.61 -2.56
N ALA A 415 12.67 38.89 -2.89
CA ALA A 415 11.53 39.34 -3.69
C ALA A 415 11.54 38.82 -5.13
N THR A 416 12.71 38.38 -5.62
CA THR A 416 12.90 37.90 -7.00
C THR A 416 12.80 36.37 -7.13
N SER A 417 12.42 35.66 -6.06
CA SER A 417 12.25 34.20 -6.11
C SER A 417 11.14 33.82 -7.09
N LEU A 418 11.40 32.76 -7.85
CA LEU A 418 10.52 32.26 -8.90
C LEU A 418 10.02 30.85 -8.59
N GLU A 419 10.21 30.37 -7.36
CA GLU A 419 9.77 29.04 -6.94
C GLU A 419 9.53 28.95 -5.43
N CYS A 420 9.09 27.79 -4.96
CA CYS A 420 9.06 27.44 -3.55
C CYS A 420 10.49 27.25 -3.02
N PRO A 421 10.88 27.94 -1.92
CA PRO A 421 12.20 27.78 -1.35
C PRO A 421 12.34 26.45 -0.59
N SER A 422 13.54 25.89 -0.58
CA SER A 422 13.91 24.80 0.32
C SER A 422 14.99 25.26 1.28
N LEU A 423 14.93 24.80 2.54
CA LEU A 423 15.81 25.23 3.62
C LEU A 423 16.48 24.01 4.25
N HIS A 424 17.82 24.03 4.29
CA HIS A 424 18.61 22.90 4.77
C HIS A 424 19.74 23.37 5.68
N ARG A 425 20.02 22.58 6.71
CA ARG A 425 21.26 22.66 7.48
C ARG A 425 22.30 21.77 6.82
N VAL A 426 23.51 22.28 6.68
CA VAL A 426 24.66 21.55 6.14
C VAL A 426 25.88 21.81 7.01
N THR A 427 26.82 20.87 7.00
CA THR A 427 28.02 20.90 7.84
C THR A 427 29.26 20.73 6.98
N ASP A 428 30.34 21.47 7.25
CA ASP A 428 31.61 21.26 6.55
C ASP A 428 32.51 20.22 7.24
N ALA A 429 33.67 19.94 6.63
CA ALA A 429 34.63 18.96 7.13
C ALA A 429 35.17 19.29 8.54
N THR A 430 35.05 20.54 9.01
CA THR A 430 35.49 20.97 10.34
C THR A 430 34.38 20.87 11.38
N GLY A 431 33.17 20.48 10.98
CA GLY A 431 32.00 20.45 11.85
C GLY A 431 31.26 21.78 11.93
N ARG A 432 31.66 22.80 11.16
CA ARG A 432 30.96 24.10 11.14
C ARG A 432 29.67 23.98 10.36
N GLU A 433 28.57 24.33 11.01
CA GLU A 433 27.23 24.30 10.42
C GLU A 433 26.87 25.62 9.75
N ARG A 434 25.98 25.55 8.76
CA ARG A 434 25.33 26.71 8.14
C ARG A 434 23.95 26.33 7.63
N LEU A 435 23.10 27.33 7.47
CA LEU A 435 21.82 27.18 6.79
C LEU A 435 21.97 27.63 5.33
N VAL A 436 21.37 26.86 4.43
CA VAL A 436 21.30 27.18 3.00
C VAL A 436 19.84 27.20 2.60
N LEU A 437 19.42 28.32 2.03
CA LEU A 437 18.12 28.47 1.39
C LEU A 437 18.31 28.41 -0.12
N PHE A 438 17.54 27.57 -0.80
CA PHE A 438 17.53 27.48 -2.25
C PHE A 438 16.25 28.09 -2.82
N SER A 439 16.38 28.79 -3.95
CA SER A 439 15.27 29.20 -4.81
C SER A 439 15.50 28.57 -6.18
N GLY A 440 14.62 27.67 -6.58
CA GLY A 440 14.75 26.95 -7.85
C GLY A 440 14.27 27.73 -9.09
N LEU A 441 14.03 26.98 -10.17
CA LEU A 441 14.06 27.38 -11.58
C LEU A 441 15.46 27.75 -12.10
N HIS A 442 15.57 28.13 -13.38
CA HIS A 442 16.84 28.54 -13.99
C HIS A 442 17.11 30.05 -13.78
N PRO A 443 18.32 30.43 -13.31
CA PRO A 443 19.29 29.58 -12.63
C PRO A 443 18.84 29.28 -11.20
N CYS A 444 19.22 28.11 -10.68
CA CYS A 444 19.03 27.82 -9.25
C CYS A 444 19.92 28.77 -8.45
N ARG A 445 19.34 29.39 -7.43
CA ARG A 445 20.03 30.36 -6.57
C ARG A 445 20.01 29.90 -5.12
N ALA A 446 21.01 30.32 -4.36
CA ALA A 446 21.10 30.06 -2.94
C ALA A 446 21.41 31.33 -2.13
N SER A 447 21.01 31.29 -0.86
CA SER A 447 21.36 32.26 0.17
C SER A 447 21.84 31.51 1.40
N TRP A 448 22.81 32.07 2.12
CA TRP A 448 23.46 31.41 3.25
C TRP A 448 23.29 32.22 4.54
N SER A 449 23.17 31.50 5.65
CA SER A 449 23.31 32.04 6.99
C SER A 449 24.33 31.22 7.79
N GLU A 450 25.30 31.90 8.40
CA GLU A 450 26.32 31.30 9.28
C GLU A 450 26.04 31.55 10.77
N ASP A 451 24.86 32.09 11.10
CA ASP A 451 24.47 32.53 12.44
C ASP A 451 23.03 32.13 12.79
N GLU A 452 22.64 30.90 12.44
CA GLU A 452 21.35 30.31 12.80
C GLU A 452 20.14 31.12 12.26
N GLY A 453 20.31 31.78 11.11
CA GLY A 453 19.27 32.50 10.39
C GLY A 453 18.98 33.91 10.93
N GLU A 454 19.93 34.52 11.65
CA GLU A 454 19.85 35.94 12.01
C GLU A 454 20.18 36.85 10.82
N HIS A 455 21.22 36.51 10.06
CA HIS A 455 21.59 37.23 8.84
C HIS A 455 21.68 36.28 7.63
N TRP A 456 21.26 36.78 6.48
CA TRP A 456 21.22 36.05 5.23
C TRP A 456 21.96 36.84 4.14
N THR A 457 22.70 36.15 3.29
CA THR A 457 23.26 36.76 2.07
C THR A 457 22.17 37.00 1.03
N GLU A 458 22.44 37.84 0.03
CA GLU A 458 21.61 37.89 -1.17
C GLU A 458 21.61 36.54 -1.92
N LEU A 459 20.54 36.27 -2.68
CA LEU A 459 20.42 35.09 -3.55
C LEU A 459 21.44 35.18 -4.68
N ALA A 460 22.36 34.22 -4.72
CA ALA A 460 23.38 34.10 -5.77
C ALA A 460 23.17 32.82 -6.61
N PRO A 461 23.41 32.86 -7.93
CA PRO A 461 23.31 31.67 -8.78
C PRO A 461 24.37 30.63 -8.41
N LEU A 462 23.96 29.35 -8.37
CA LEU A 462 24.85 28.22 -8.10
C LEU A 462 25.58 27.71 -9.36
N GLY A 463 25.10 28.10 -10.53
CA GLY A 463 25.64 27.72 -11.83
C GLY A 463 24.64 27.98 -12.94
N ASP A 464 24.98 27.57 -14.16
CA ASP A 464 24.10 27.65 -15.33
C ASP A 464 23.19 26.40 -15.44
N TRP A 465 22.43 26.14 -14.39
CA TRP A 465 21.45 25.07 -14.32
C TRP A 465 20.32 25.44 -13.35
N GLY A 466 19.17 24.78 -13.50
CA GLY A 466 18.00 24.97 -12.63
C GLY A 466 17.24 23.68 -12.40
N GLY A 467 15.99 23.78 -11.95
CA GLY A 467 15.11 22.63 -11.77
C GLY A 467 13.86 22.99 -11.00
N ILE A 468 12.94 22.03 -10.92
CA ILE A 468 11.68 22.13 -10.19
C ILE A 468 11.84 21.59 -8.78
N VAL A 469 11.51 22.45 -7.82
CA VAL A 469 11.78 22.36 -6.40
C VAL A 469 13.19 21.87 -6.19
N CYS A 470 14.08 22.71 -6.70
CA CYS A 470 15.49 22.45 -6.72
C CYS A 470 15.99 22.22 -5.28
N MET A 471 16.90 21.25 -5.11
CA MET A 471 17.40 20.84 -3.80
C MET A 471 16.29 20.49 -2.80
N GLY A 472 15.21 19.84 -3.26
CA GLY A 472 14.07 19.49 -2.41
C GLY A 472 14.42 18.55 -1.26
N SER A 473 15.54 17.84 -1.36
CA SER A 473 16.08 17.01 -0.28
C SER A 473 17.61 17.04 -0.31
N VAL A 474 18.22 17.13 0.88
CA VAL A 474 19.67 17.20 1.07
C VAL A 474 20.06 16.22 2.18
N GLU A 475 21.10 15.43 1.95
CA GLU A 475 21.61 14.43 2.91
C GLU A 475 23.15 14.49 2.96
N PRO A 476 23.76 14.48 4.15
CA PRO A 476 25.20 14.28 4.28
C PRO A 476 25.59 12.88 3.78
N LEU A 477 26.64 12.82 2.95
CA LEU A 477 27.20 11.56 2.47
C LEU A 477 28.27 11.05 3.44
N ARG A 478 28.37 9.73 3.56
CA ARG A 478 29.36 9.02 4.39
C ARG A 478 30.53 8.53 3.53
N ALA A 479 31.49 7.84 4.16
CA ALA A 479 32.61 7.21 3.46
C ALA A 479 32.10 6.37 2.27
N PRO A 480 32.75 6.43 1.09
CA PRO A 480 34.09 6.97 0.84
C PRO A 480 34.15 8.49 0.61
N HIS A 481 33.03 9.23 0.72
CA HIS A 481 33.05 10.68 0.58
C HIS A 481 33.80 11.35 1.73
N ALA A 482 34.44 12.49 1.43
CA ALA A 482 35.09 13.31 2.43
C ALA A 482 34.07 13.84 3.44
N ALA A 483 34.49 14.01 4.71
CA ALA A 483 33.65 14.61 5.74
C ALA A 483 33.12 15.98 5.27
N GLY A 484 31.84 16.26 5.54
CA GLY A 484 31.16 17.47 5.08
C GLY A 484 30.66 17.43 3.63
N THR A 485 30.80 16.30 2.92
CA THR A 485 30.15 16.13 1.61
C THR A 485 28.64 15.97 1.79
N HIS A 486 27.86 16.71 1.01
CA HIS A 486 26.40 16.62 0.97
C HIS A 486 25.95 16.29 -0.45
N ALA A 487 24.89 15.50 -0.58
CA ALA A 487 24.17 15.31 -1.82
C ALA A 487 22.80 15.98 -1.73
N ALA A 488 22.32 16.45 -2.87
CA ALA A 488 20.98 16.97 -3.01
C ALA A 488 20.29 16.39 -4.24
N TRP A 489 18.97 16.22 -4.15
CA TRP A 489 18.14 15.65 -5.20
C TRP A 489 16.96 16.55 -5.53
N PHE A 490 16.62 16.57 -6.82
CA PHE A 490 15.49 17.31 -7.37
C PHE A 490 15.10 16.76 -8.74
N HIS A 491 14.21 17.42 -9.45
CA HIS A 491 13.77 17.01 -10.78
C HIS A 491 13.58 18.20 -11.72
N ASP A 492 13.44 17.92 -13.01
CA ASP A 492 12.93 18.86 -14.01
C ASP A 492 12.20 18.08 -15.10
N ASP A 493 11.35 18.76 -15.87
CA ASP A 493 10.64 18.18 -17.01
C ASP A 493 11.09 18.76 -18.36
N GLY A 494 12.23 19.45 -18.37
CA GLY A 494 12.84 20.15 -19.50
C GLY A 494 12.63 21.67 -19.48
N ARG A 495 11.66 22.17 -18.69
CA ARG A 495 11.30 23.59 -18.68
C ARG A 495 12.34 24.48 -18.02
N PHE A 496 12.94 24.03 -16.93
CA PHE A 496 13.68 24.94 -16.05
C PHE A 496 15.09 24.47 -15.72
N PHE A 497 15.60 23.41 -16.37
CA PHE A 497 16.99 23.03 -16.21
C PHE A 497 17.97 24.01 -16.89
N ARG A 498 17.57 24.73 -17.95
CA ARG A 498 18.41 25.67 -18.72
C ARG A 498 17.66 26.96 -19.06
N ALA A 499 18.38 28.02 -19.43
CA ALA A 499 17.80 29.26 -19.94
C ALA A 499 17.00 28.96 -21.22
N ALA A 500 15.69 29.21 -21.21
CA ALA A 500 14.76 28.89 -22.32
C ALA A 500 14.45 27.39 -22.55
N GLY A 501 14.39 26.60 -21.48
CA GLY A 501 13.84 25.24 -21.53
C GLY A 501 12.35 25.20 -21.89
N SER A 502 11.88 24.03 -22.32
CA SER A 502 10.47 23.74 -22.62
C SER A 502 10.09 22.33 -22.16
N ALA A 503 8.80 22.11 -21.92
CA ALA A 503 8.32 20.82 -21.45
C ALA A 503 8.63 19.73 -22.50
N SER A 504 9.37 18.71 -22.08
CA SER A 504 9.84 17.63 -22.96
C SER A 504 8.94 16.40 -22.94
N GLY A 505 8.04 16.30 -21.96
CA GLY A 505 7.30 15.07 -21.66
C GLY A 505 8.17 14.00 -20.97
N VAL A 506 9.43 14.30 -20.69
CA VAL A 506 10.36 13.44 -19.94
C VAL A 506 10.64 14.10 -18.60
N PHE A 507 10.41 13.36 -17.52
CA PHE A 507 10.79 13.78 -16.17
C PHE A 507 12.18 13.22 -15.86
N THR A 508 13.10 14.10 -15.48
CA THR A 508 14.48 13.75 -15.15
C THR A 508 14.74 14.01 -13.68
N LEU A 509 15.20 12.99 -12.96
CA LEU A 509 15.71 13.10 -11.59
C LEU A 509 17.19 13.48 -11.65
N TYR A 510 17.58 14.45 -10.83
CA TYR A 510 18.94 14.96 -10.75
C TYR A 510 19.55 14.76 -9.36
N GLN A 511 20.88 14.61 -9.34
CA GLN A 511 21.70 14.65 -8.13
C GLN A 511 22.84 15.65 -8.32
N THR A 512 23.15 16.41 -7.30
CA THR A 512 24.35 17.26 -7.24
C THR A 512 25.02 17.13 -5.87
N LEU A 513 26.32 17.42 -5.83
CA LEU A 513 27.16 17.27 -4.65
C LEU A 513 27.75 18.62 -4.23
N SER A 514 27.83 18.82 -2.93
CA SER A 514 28.67 19.85 -2.32
C SER A 514 29.78 19.19 -1.52
N ARG A 515 31.01 19.66 -1.66
CA ARG A 515 32.21 19.14 -0.94
C ARG A 515 32.80 20.13 0.06
N ASP A 516 32.17 21.28 0.22
CA ASP A 516 32.65 22.38 1.06
C ASP A 516 31.62 22.83 2.10
N GLY A 517 30.70 21.93 2.47
CA GLY A 517 29.61 22.19 3.41
C GLY A 517 28.53 23.10 2.83
N GLY A 518 28.18 22.95 1.56
CA GLY A 518 27.07 23.65 0.90
C GLY A 518 27.37 25.06 0.41
N ARG A 519 28.64 25.48 0.32
CA ARG A 519 29.03 26.78 -0.27
C ARG A 519 28.98 26.71 -1.79
N THR A 520 29.47 25.62 -2.37
CA THR A 520 29.41 25.35 -3.80
C THR A 520 28.77 24.00 -4.09
N TRP A 521 28.20 23.88 -5.29
CA TRP A 521 27.48 22.69 -5.74
C TRP A 521 27.91 22.36 -7.17
N ASP A 522 28.16 21.08 -7.43
CA ASP A 522 28.53 20.59 -8.77
C ASP A 522 27.39 20.82 -9.77
N THR A 523 27.73 20.80 -11.07
CA THR A 523 26.72 20.63 -12.11
C THR A 523 25.94 19.33 -11.87
N PRO A 524 24.60 19.37 -11.83
CA PRO A 524 23.78 18.20 -11.54
C PRO A 524 23.95 17.10 -12.59
N ARG A 525 24.06 15.86 -12.14
CA ARG A 525 23.99 14.65 -12.98
C ARG A 525 22.58 14.10 -13.01
N ALA A 526 22.14 13.61 -14.17
CA ALA A 526 20.87 12.88 -14.28
C ALA A 526 21.02 11.48 -13.68
N LEU A 527 20.04 11.06 -12.87
CA LEU A 527 19.95 9.70 -12.30
C LEU A 527 19.03 8.82 -13.12
N LEU A 528 17.90 9.38 -13.55
CA LEU A 528 16.83 8.66 -14.23
C LEU A 528 16.04 9.67 -15.08
N ALA A 529 15.72 9.30 -16.32
CA ALA A 529 14.88 10.10 -17.21
C ALA A 529 13.82 9.20 -17.85
N ARG A 530 12.53 9.49 -17.65
CA ARG A 530 11.40 8.63 -18.06
C ARG A 530 10.23 9.45 -18.57
N SER A 531 9.49 8.91 -19.54
CA SER A 531 8.23 9.44 -20.07
C SER A 531 7.03 8.54 -19.77
N ASP A 532 7.28 7.26 -19.50
CA ASP A 532 6.28 6.27 -19.10
C ASP A 532 5.89 6.38 -17.63
N VAL A 533 6.71 7.02 -16.80
CA VAL A 533 6.44 7.34 -15.40
C VAL A 533 7.06 8.69 -15.07
N HIS A 534 6.29 9.61 -14.47
CA HIS A 534 6.75 10.98 -14.25
C HIS A 534 7.25 11.14 -12.79
N LEU A 535 8.42 10.60 -12.50
CA LEU A 535 8.99 10.60 -11.15
C LEU A 535 9.58 11.97 -10.81
N CYS A 536 9.20 12.50 -9.65
CA CYS A 536 9.54 13.85 -9.24
C CYS A 536 9.59 13.99 -7.71
N GLU A 537 10.04 15.17 -7.28
CA GLU A 537 9.98 15.62 -5.88
C GLU A 537 10.62 14.65 -4.88
N PRO A 538 11.89 14.28 -5.09
CA PRO A 538 12.55 13.26 -4.27
C PRO A 538 12.66 13.68 -2.80
N GLY A 539 12.20 12.81 -1.91
CA GLY A 539 12.51 12.83 -0.48
C GLY A 539 13.46 11.70 -0.12
N VAL A 540 14.55 11.98 0.58
CA VAL A 540 15.54 10.96 0.97
C VAL A 540 15.32 10.43 2.38
N VAL A 541 15.54 9.13 2.57
CA VAL A 541 15.58 8.45 3.86
C VAL A 541 16.83 7.60 3.94
N ARG A 542 17.61 7.76 5.00
CA ARG A 542 18.72 6.87 5.32
C ARG A 542 18.26 5.75 6.24
N SER A 543 18.64 4.51 5.94
CA SER A 543 18.43 3.34 6.81
C SER A 543 19.05 3.53 8.20
N PRO A 544 18.51 2.89 9.27
CA PRO A 544 19.03 3.04 10.63
C PRO A 544 20.50 2.60 10.79
N ASP A 545 20.94 1.60 10.04
CA ASP A 545 22.34 1.15 10.02
C ASP A 545 23.25 2.05 9.17
N GLY A 546 22.67 3.01 8.46
CA GLY A 546 23.35 3.98 7.62
C GLY A 546 23.84 3.45 6.28
N ARG A 547 23.56 2.19 5.91
CA ARG A 547 24.14 1.52 4.73
C ARG A 547 23.37 1.73 3.43
N GLU A 548 22.14 2.21 3.53
CA GLU A 548 21.24 2.40 2.40
C GLU A 548 20.58 3.78 2.45
N LEU A 549 20.54 4.45 1.29
CA LEU A 549 19.71 5.61 1.00
C LEU A 549 18.50 5.15 0.19
N THR A 550 17.32 5.63 0.53
CA THR A 550 16.08 5.42 -0.21
C THR A 550 15.49 6.75 -0.63
N LEU A 551 15.29 6.95 -1.93
CA LEU A 551 14.47 8.05 -2.44
C LEU A 551 13.02 7.62 -2.47
N LEU A 552 12.14 8.51 -2.03
CA LEU A 552 10.69 8.44 -2.17
C LEU A 552 10.28 9.47 -3.22
N LEU A 553 9.51 9.05 -4.21
CA LEU A 553 9.29 9.77 -5.45
C LEU A 553 7.79 9.87 -5.72
N ARG A 554 7.32 11.08 -5.96
CA ARG A 554 5.96 11.31 -6.45
C ARG A 554 5.86 10.86 -7.91
N GLU A 555 4.74 10.22 -8.29
CA GLU A 555 4.37 10.02 -9.69
C GLU A 555 3.42 11.15 -10.12
N ASN A 556 3.90 12.04 -10.99
CA ASN A 556 3.23 13.31 -11.25
C ASN A 556 1.84 13.15 -11.89
N ARG A 557 1.64 12.13 -12.73
CA ARG A 557 0.36 11.90 -13.42
C ARG A 557 -0.67 11.22 -12.54
N ARG A 558 -0.26 10.63 -11.41
CA ARG A 558 -1.08 9.88 -10.46
C ARG A 558 -1.82 8.72 -11.13
N VAL A 559 -1.18 8.11 -12.12
CA VAL A 559 -1.68 6.89 -12.81
C VAL A 559 -1.10 5.62 -12.20
N ARG A 560 -0.03 5.76 -11.42
CA ARG A 560 0.61 4.72 -10.62
C ARG A 560 0.87 5.25 -9.22
N SER A 561 1.24 4.36 -8.30
CA SER A 561 1.61 4.76 -6.95
C SER A 561 2.89 5.60 -6.96
N SER A 562 3.18 6.29 -5.87
CA SER A 562 4.53 6.83 -5.62
C SER A 562 5.57 5.72 -5.70
N HIS A 563 6.83 6.06 -5.98
CA HIS A 563 7.89 5.06 -6.18
C HIS A 563 9.01 5.24 -5.16
N ARG A 564 9.83 4.19 -5.01
CA ARG A 564 11.11 4.25 -4.32
C ARG A 564 12.26 3.80 -5.20
N MET A 565 13.44 4.35 -4.94
CA MET A 565 14.72 3.89 -5.48
C MET A 565 15.72 3.76 -4.33
N ARG A 566 16.60 2.76 -4.37
CA ARG A 566 17.56 2.48 -3.28
C ARG A 566 19.00 2.56 -3.77
N SER A 567 19.88 3.07 -2.93
CA SER A 567 21.33 3.12 -3.15
C SER A 567 22.06 2.57 -1.92
N ARG A 568 23.06 1.71 -2.13
CA ARG A 568 23.92 1.13 -1.09
C ARG A 568 25.36 1.64 -1.15
N ASP A 569 25.60 2.68 -1.93
CA ASP A 569 26.90 3.26 -2.24
C ASP A 569 26.84 4.79 -2.20
N GLU A 570 26.15 5.33 -1.19
CA GLU A 570 26.04 6.77 -0.91
C GLU A 570 25.52 7.59 -2.11
N GLY A 571 24.59 6.99 -2.85
CA GLY A 571 23.92 7.60 -3.98
C GLY A 571 24.71 7.49 -5.28
N ALA A 572 25.82 6.75 -5.37
CA ALA A 572 26.57 6.61 -6.61
C ALA A 572 25.77 5.85 -7.69
N THR A 573 25.15 4.73 -7.31
CA THR A 573 24.22 3.94 -8.13
C THR A 573 22.85 3.80 -7.45
N TRP A 574 21.81 3.55 -8.25
CA TRP A 574 20.43 3.44 -7.77
C TRP A 574 19.74 2.22 -8.40
N SER A 575 18.86 1.57 -7.63
CA SER A 575 17.97 0.53 -8.16
C SER A 575 16.95 1.12 -9.14
N GLU A 576 16.36 0.25 -9.97
CA GLU A 576 15.15 0.60 -10.71
C GLU A 576 14.03 1.10 -9.77
N PRO A 577 13.16 2.01 -10.22
CA PRO A 577 12.00 2.46 -9.45
C PRO A 577 11.03 1.31 -9.17
N VAL A 578 10.58 1.21 -7.92
CA VAL A 578 9.56 0.25 -7.47
C VAL A 578 8.41 1.02 -6.85
N GLU A 579 7.17 0.67 -7.18
CA GLU A 579 5.99 1.28 -6.56
C GLU A 579 5.98 1.08 -5.04
N LEU A 580 5.61 2.14 -4.32
CA LEU A 580 5.30 2.14 -2.91
C LEU A 580 3.86 1.61 -2.70
N PRO A 581 3.55 1.05 -1.52
CA PRO A 581 2.19 0.65 -1.20
C PRO A 581 1.24 1.85 -1.23
N GLN A 582 -0.08 1.61 -1.36
CA GLN A 582 -1.08 2.69 -1.36
C GLN A 582 -0.97 3.55 -0.10
N SER A 583 -0.61 2.95 1.04
CA SER A 583 -0.29 3.72 2.23
C SER A 583 0.81 4.77 1.97
N LEU A 584 1.87 4.51 1.23
CA LEU A 584 2.86 5.56 0.92
C LEU A 584 2.60 6.31 -0.39
N CYS A 585 1.42 6.15 -1.00
CA CYS A 585 1.06 6.85 -2.23
C CYS A 585 0.65 8.31 -1.95
N GLY A 586 1.45 9.24 -2.46
CA GLY A 586 1.24 10.66 -2.28
C GLY A 586 2.42 11.52 -2.69
N ASP A 587 2.40 12.76 -2.20
CA ASP A 587 3.26 13.83 -2.71
C ASP A 587 4.15 14.42 -1.61
N ARG A 588 5.41 14.73 -1.95
CA ARG A 588 6.39 15.39 -1.05
C ARG A 588 6.64 14.65 0.26
N HIS A 589 7.11 13.41 0.18
CA HIS A 589 7.50 12.64 1.36
C HIS A 589 8.66 13.31 2.10
N VAL A 590 8.43 13.70 3.36
CA VAL A 590 9.46 14.19 4.27
C VAL A 590 9.50 13.26 5.48
N ALA A 591 10.69 12.71 5.76
CA ALA A 591 10.85 11.67 6.76
C ALA A 591 11.71 12.11 7.95
N ARG A 592 11.34 11.63 9.14
CA ARG A 592 12.15 11.71 10.37
C ARG A 592 11.99 10.42 11.18
N TYR A 593 13.06 9.99 11.83
CA TYR A 593 12.97 8.95 12.85
C TYR A 593 12.51 9.56 14.18
N ALA A 594 11.53 8.95 14.82
CA ALA A 594 11.17 9.21 16.20
C ALA A 594 12.19 8.56 17.16
N ALA A 595 12.15 8.99 18.43
CA ALA A 595 13.10 8.53 19.45
C ALA A 595 13.04 7.02 19.74
N ASP A 596 11.91 6.37 19.44
CA ASP A 596 11.71 4.92 19.59
C ASP A 596 12.12 4.10 18.35
N GLY A 597 12.72 4.77 17.35
CA GLY A 597 13.18 4.15 16.10
C GLY A 597 12.09 3.98 15.04
N ARG A 598 10.84 4.39 15.29
CA ARG A 598 9.82 4.45 14.24
C ARG A 598 10.16 5.54 13.23
N LEU A 599 9.97 5.25 11.96
CA LEU A 599 10.07 6.16 10.84
C LEU A 599 8.71 6.84 10.63
N VAL A 600 8.70 8.17 10.65
CA VAL A 600 7.53 9.01 10.36
C VAL A 600 7.74 9.71 9.04
N ILE A 601 6.80 9.55 8.11
CA ILE A 601 6.84 10.17 6.78
C ILE A 601 5.58 11.01 6.63
N VAL A 602 5.72 12.33 6.56
CA VAL A 602 4.62 13.24 6.25
C VAL A 602 4.57 13.54 4.77
N PHE A 603 3.35 13.64 4.23
CA PHE A 603 3.10 13.86 2.81
C PHE A 603 1.62 14.25 2.60
N ARG A 604 1.28 14.69 1.38
CA ARG A 604 -0.12 14.78 0.95
C ARG A 604 -0.59 13.42 0.48
N ASP A 605 -1.66 12.90 1.08
CA ASP A 605 -2.24 11.62 0.67
C ASP A 605 -2.83 11.71 -0.74
N MET A 606 -2.44 10.81 -1.65
CA MET A 606 -3.08 10.68 -2.96
C MET A 606 -3.55 9.26 -3.26
N ALA A 607 -3.51 8.37 -2.26
CA ALA A 607 -3.90 6.98 -2.40
C ALA A 607 -5.35 6.88 -2.87
N SER A 608 -5.60 5.97 -3.81
CA SER A 608 -6.92 5.84 -4.43
C SER A 608 -7.99 5.26 -3.49
N ASP A 609 -7.54 4.47 -2.52
CA ASP A 609 -8.34 3.77 -1.53
C ASP A 609 -8.41 4.52 -0.18
N SER A 610 -7.70 5.63 -0.03
CA SER A 610 -7.68 6.38 1.21
C SER A 610 -8.92 7.25 1.37
N PRO A 611 -9.61 7.21 2.54
CA PRO A 611 -10.66 8.16 2.89
C PRO A 611 -10.14 9.59 3.11
N TRP A 612 -8.82 9.79 3.17
CA TRP A 612 -8.16 11.08 3.41
C TRP A 612 -7.42 11.60 2.17
N LYS A 613 -7.79 11.13 0.99
CA LYS A 613 -7.17 11.58 -0.26
C LYS A 613 -7.24 13.10 -0.40
N GLY A 614 -6.08 13.74 -0.56
CA GLY A 614 -5.88 15.18 -0.63
C GLY A 614 -5.48 15.83 0.69
N ASP A 615 -5.57 15.10 1.80
CA ASP A 615 -5.23 15.60 3.13
C ASP A 615 -3.74 15.56 3.42
N TRP A 616 -3.37 16.31 4.45
CA TRP A 616 -2.08 16.22 5.10
C TRP A 616 -2.06 15.03 6.05
N VAL A 617 -1.20 14.06 5.77
CA VAL A 617 -1.11 12.82 6.56
C VAL A 617 0.32 12.50 6.98
N ALA A 618 0.44 11.57 7.93
CA ALA A 618 1.68 10.89 8.25
C ALA A 618 1.52 9.37 8.16
N TRP A 619 2.49 8.71 7.54
CA TRP A 619 2.73 7.28 7.66
C TRP A 619 3.73 7.03 8.78
N VAL A 620 3.48 6.03 9.62
CA VAL A 620 4.38 5.63 10.71
C VAL A 620 4.64 4.15 10.59
N GLY A 621 5.90 3.73 10.62
CA GLY A 621 6.31 2.33 10.63
C GLY A 621 7.78 2.20 11.01
N ARG A 622 8.44 1.14 10.60
CA ARG A 622 9.91 1.01 10.66
C ARG A 622 10.52 1.11 9.26
N TYR A 623 11.83 1.32 9.19
CA TYR A 623 12.52 1.35 7.89
C TYR A 623 12.33 0.04 7.12
N GLU A 624 12.25 -1.09 7.79
CA GLU A 624 12.01 -2.39 7.18
C GLU A 624 10.63 -2.46 6.51
N ASP A 625 9.63 -1.76 7.05
CA ASP A 625 8.31 -1.67 6.42
C ASP A 625 8.40 -0.88 5.13
N LEU A 626 9.09 0.26 5.15
CA LEU A 626 9.38 1.04 3.94
C LEU A 626 10.17 0.23 2.91
N ALA A 627 11.20 -0.50 3.32
CA ALA A 627 12.07 -1.26 2.44
C ALA A 627 11.36 -2.46 1.80
N ALA A 628 10.45 -3.10 2.55
CA ALA A 628 9.65 -4.22 2.07
C ALA A 628 8.36 -3.80 1.35
N GLY A 629 7.94 -2.53 1.46
CA GLY A 629 6.67 -2.04 0.88
C GLY A 629 5.44 -2.46 1.67
N ARG A 630 5.55 -2.50 3.00
CA ARG A 630 4.43 -2.77 3.92
C ARG A 630 3.72 -1.48 4.32
N ASP A 631 2.50 -1.63 4.84
CA ASP A 631 1.63 -0.50 5.18
C ASP A 631 2.04 0.32 6.40
N GLY A 632 3.08 -0.12 7.12
CA GLY A 632 3.50 0.50 8.38
C GLY A 632 2.58 0.12 9.54
N GLU A 633 2.75 0.84 10.64
CA GLU A 633 2.04 0.67 11.90
C GLU A 633 0.86 1.62 12.06
N LEU A 634 0.96 2.88 11.60
CA LEU A 634 -0.08 3.90 11.75
C LEU A 634 -0.26 4.78 10.49
N ARG A 635 -1.49 5.26 10.32
CA ARG A 635 -1.88 6.34 9.42
C ARG A 635 -2.44 7.48 10.26
N LEU A 636 -1.79 8.64 10.24
CA LEU A 636 -2.23 9.81 11.01
C LEU A 636 -2.77 10.87 10.05
N ARG A 637 -4.01 11.33 10.22
CA ARG A 637 -4.50 12.53 9.53
C ARG A 637 -4.07 13.75 10.33
N LEU A 638 -3.18 14.58 9.80
CA LEU A 638 -2.66 15.77 10.49
C LEU A 638 -3.50 17.02 10.20
N GLY A 639 -4.12 17.08 9.03
CA GLY A 639 -5.04 18.16 8.68
C GLY A 639 -6.00 17.81 7.57
N ASP A 640 -7.27 18.11 7.82
CA ASP A 640 -8.38 18.05 6.85
C ASP A 640 -8.27 19.21 5.86
N ASN A 641 -7.87 18.89 4.63
CA ASN A 641 -7.62 19.87 3.59
C ASN A 641 -8.86 20.00 2.69
N LYS A 642 -9.46 21.18 2.66
CA LYS A 642 -10.70 21.47 1.92
C LYS A 642 -10.50 21.53 0.41
N ASN A 643 -9.26 21.37 -0.05
CA ASN A 643 -8.91 21.38 -1.45
C ASN A 643 -7.82 20.35 -1.75
N ALA A 644 -8.18 19.27 -2.46
CA ALA A 644 -7.24 18.21 -2.83
C ALA A 644 -6.17 18.60 -3.87
N TRP A 645 -6.23 19.81 -4.45
CA TRP A 645 -5.22 20.34 -5.37
C TRP A 645 -3.93 20.76 -4.64
N ASP A 646 -2.91 21.14 -5.42
CA ASP A 646 -1.49 21.37 -5.05
C ASP A 646 -1.18 22.11 -3.72
N SER A 647 -1.24 21.38 -2.61
CA SER A 647 -1.13 21.89 -1.24
C SER A 647 -0.64 20.80 -0.27
N THR A 648 -0.46 21.14 1.01
CA THR A 648 -0.09 20.23 2.12
C THR A 648 1.30 19.61 2.07
N TYR A 649 2.23 20.27 1.37
CA TYR A 649 3.65 19.92 1.45
C TYR A 649 4.26 20.44 2.74
N ALA A 650 4.87 19.55 3.50
CA ALA A 650 5.15 19.78 4.91
C ALA A 650 6.64 19.66 5.23
N GLY A 651 7.12 20.55 6.10
CA GLY A 651 8.32 20.30 6.91
C GLY A 651 8.01 19.36 8.07
N LEU A 652 9.03 18.69 8.61
CA LEU A 652 8.91 17.79 9.76
C LEU A 652 10.17 17.85 10.61
N GLU A 653 10.04 18.30 11.85
CA GLU A 653 11.12 18.36 12.82
C GLU A 653 10.82 17.53 14.07
N LEU A 654 11.86 16.97 14.70
CA LEU A 654 11.77 16.25 15.96
C LEU A 654 12.42 17.06 17.07
N LEU A 655 11.64 17.40 18.10
CA LEU A 655 12.14 18.04 19.32
C LEU A 655 12.75 17.01 20.28
N PRO A 656 13.66 17.44 21.19
CA PRO A 656 14.33 16.53 22.15
C PRO A 656 13.40 15.76 23.07
N ASP A 657 12.20 16.27 23.32
CA ASP A 657 11.19 15.64 24.18
C ASP A 657 10.33 14.58 23.46
N GLY A 658 10.68 14.26 22.22
CA GLY A 658 9.97 13.30 21.37
C GLY A 658 8.78 13.89 20.60
N THR A 659 8.54 15.20 20.72
CA THR A 659 7.46 15.87 19.96
C THR A 659 7.86 16.08 18.51
N LEU A 660 7.00 15.63 17.59
CA LEU A 660 7.10 15.93 16.17
C LEU A 660 6.36 17.24 15.90
N VAL A 661 7.00 18.13 15.15
CA VAL A 661 6.44 19.39 14.69
C VAL A 661 6.43 19.36 13.17
N SER A 662 5.23 19.26 12.59
CA SER A 662 5.08 19.31 11.15
C SER A 662 4.36 20.59 10.75
N THR A 663 4.90 21.28 9.74
CA THR A 663 4.44 22.62 9.34
C THR A 663 4.10 22.58 7.86
N THR A 664 2.92 23.03 7.48
CA THR A 664 2.47 22.98 6.09
C THR A 664 1.52 24.13 5.74
N TYR A 665 1.24 24.26 4.45
CA TYR A 665 0.23 25.18 3.91
C TYR A 665 -0.93 24.37 3.35
N GLY A 666 -2.14 24.91 3.42
CA GLY A 666 -3.32 24.20 2.95
C GLY A 666 -4.57 25.06 2.99
N HIS A 667 -5.63 24.55 2.36
CA HIS A 667 -6.95 25.17 2.42
C HIS A 667 -7.68 24.60 3.63
N TRP A 668 -7.47 25.20 4.80
CA TRP A 668 -8.05 24.69 6.04
C TRP A 668 -9.49 25.13 6.26
N ASP A 669 -9.86 26.26 5.65
CA ASP A 669 -11.20 26.84 5.68
C ASP A 669 -11.79 26.83 4.26
N GLU A 670 -13.10 26.56 4.12
CA GLU A 670 -13.78 26.53 2.83
C GLU A 670 -13.76 27.89 2.13
N GLY A 671 -13.40 27.92 0.84
CA GLY A 671 -13.40 29.13 0.03
C GLY A 671 -12.25 30.11 0.31
N GLU A 672 -11.40 29.83 1.30
CA GLU A 672 -10.27 30.69 1.67
C GLU A 672 -8.98 30.34 0.92
N MET A 673 -8.10 31.34 0.78
CA MET A 673 -6.75 31.14 0.25
C MET A 673 -5.92 30.29 1.23
N PRO A 674 -4.97 29.49 0.73
CA PRO A 674 -4.22 28.61 1.61
C PRO A 674 -3.28 29.42 2.50
N TYR A 675 -3.17 28.95 3.74
CA TYR A 675 -2.37 29.58 4.78
C TYR A 675 -1.59 28.53 5.57
N ILE A 676 -0.65 28.98 6.39
CA ILE A 676 0.35 28.10 7.00
C ILE A 676 -0.03 27.78 8.43
N VAL A 677 -0.04 26.50 8.76
CA VAL A 677 -0.28 25.98 10.10
C VAL A 677 0.83 24.98 10.46
N CYS A 678 1.05 24.79 11.75
CA CYS A 678 1.86 23.68 12.23
C CYS A 678 1.07 22.84 13.23
N VAL A 679 1.37 21.54 13.24
CA VAL A 679 0.80 20.55 14.14
C VAL A 679 1.93 19.95 14.96
N ARG A 680 1.76 19.95 16.27
CA ARG A 680 2.68 19.36 17.24
C ARG A 680 2.03 18.12 17.82
N PHE A 681 2.67 16.98 17.71
CA PHE A 681 2.12 15.70 18.13
C PHE A 681 3.21 14.75 18.62
N ARG A 682 2.81 13.77 19.41
CA ARG A 682 3.66 12.63 19.77
C ARG A 682 3.04 11.36 19.21
N LEU A 683 3.87 10.40 18.86
CA LEU A 683 3.37 9.12 18.41
C LEU A 683 2.64 8.42 19.57
N PRO A 684 1.50 7.77 19.32
CA PRO A 684 0.86 6.91 20.29
C PRO A 684 1.83 5.83 20.78
N VAL A 685 1.78 5.53 22.08
CA VAL A 685 2.47 4.36 22.63
C VAL A 685 1.80 3.12 22.04
N SER A 686 2.62 2.18 21.54
CA SER A 686 2.19 0.92 20.91
C SER A 686 1.37 0.05 21.83
#